data_AF-A0AAJ3HJQ4-F1
#
_entry.id   AF-A0AAJ3HJQ4-F1
#
_cell.length_a   1.000
_cell.length_b   1.000
_cell.length_c   1.000
_cell.angle_alpha   90.00
_cell.angle_beta   90.00
_cell.angle_gamma   90.00
#
_symmetry.space_group_name_H-M   'P 1'
#
loop_
_entity.id
_entity.type
_entity.pdbx_description
1 polymer ?
#
loop_
_entity_poly.entity_id
_entity_poly.type
_entity_poly.pdbx_seq_one_letter_code
_entity_poly.pdbx_strand_id
1 'polypeptide(L)'
;MAAMRAPKNNAKGTSGQSFVKGQFEELGWGAIPNLEHDVGTDLFVMARDARRFDLGALVGAQVKNWALEFDAPATHEGREGWWYADDEEHFDYWTTHRVPHILVFYDKDAKVSYWVHIVEDAVISTGKGRKVFVPKTQTVDLDHFEALLEVALSSSTGKTWEGSAWTPGQEIPDNSQLRYALLAPRLIAPHGNASTDTVTAAQAVALVSSVRLFEVHRHYEDKQPLLDPTVSAADDDFEWRLYAALLTWVEKGERAALEELTTAETTPEQRAATVVMNASALFEDGKVRSAIKLLTRSLEERDDYNPVDHAWLRLHLARNLLLDGSLRRARSIALEVAMIGQTAPEDPTARFLSGTAADMLFTLSGWAAADLEQMIKARDNAASWWRGQKMSVGLGKHLENAFKTWANDKSITIGGSDETWTNIRAAMLISNFGGDTSSWRYEACQLARHILMTSREVDSVSSALELFLLAGSKSDIKHAVTRLLDIGPVAALVNVAERVDLRRSTRDSLHSDLELLGLAGKVLPTAVADRAARMLLSELADPGRRLKRLRPSNPRYEEPLALALARTFVACSKEIQAEVRSWVCSLPPVDDELIARGYALLVRNVRDLDWSEAELNKLRARPGGDTAVLANAIEALLAGRDPELRAGLIDRIAQGDTSALASWGNVTELPERAASGMIESSAKAVRSNIDSAHKGMYGYGSSNDALHTLVLLNLWHPAAADWDACVAAIADEQSSPDHLASGVNLLIRLSEKIPDAVREQLREPLARLASRTPDPNHGLGFFNRADIRGDALLLLNLISPDEASDNTVTDLLSGAPDRIQAGIRLIAMRREPSQLGALAALSTHSDLEIRSAVAGALAEWLALDVAGEQSRRVLTQLLSEPGVELATRVSRTLFQTGRSASAEVLANELASHPSAVVRAHVTELLRTWDRAEAEDVGGDRE
;
A
#
# COMPACT_ATOMS: atom_id res chain seq x y z
N MET A 1 38.57 44.63 -57.20
CA MET A 1 37.46 43.76 -56.76
C MET A 1 37.36 42.61 -57.75
N ALA A 2 37.63 41.37 -57.32
CA ALA A 2 37.45 40.20 -58.16
C ALA A 2 35.97 39.81 -58.16
N ALA A 3 35.31 39.83 -59.32
CA ALA A 3 33.95 39.36 -59.47
C ALA A 3 33.92 37.82 -59.40
N MET A 4 33.24 37.29 -58.38
CA MET A 4 33.07 35.85 -58.19
C MET A 4 31.88 35.36 -59.01
N ARG A 5 32.09 34.40 -59.90
CA ARG A 5 31.02 33.80 -60.71
C ARG A 5 30.22 32.82 -59.86
N ALA A 6 28.92 33.08 -59.68
CA ALA A 6 28.05 32.16 -58.96
C ALA A 6 27.98 30.78 -59.66
N PRO A 7 27.93 29.66 -58.91
CA PRO A 7 27.82 28.31 -59.47
C PRO A 7 26.52 28.15 -60.27
N LYS A 8 26.57 27.45 -61.42
CA LYS A 8 25.41 27.22 -62.32
C LYS A 8 24.23 26.47 -61.66
N ASN A 9 24.45 25.78 -60.53
CA ASN A 9 23.44 24.93 -59.90
C ASN A 9 22.60 25.65 -58.83
N ASN A 10 23.11 26.70 -58.17
CA ASN A 10 22.33 27.46 -57.17
C ASN A 10 21.14 28.21 -57.78
N ALA A 11 21.27 28.68 -59.03
CA ALA A 11 20.19 29.43 -59.68
C ALA A 11 19.02 28.53 -60.16
N LYS A 12 19.21 27.21 -60.27
CA LYS A 12 18.22 26.30 -60.85
C LYS A 12 17.21 25.75 -59.84
N GLY A 13 17.64 25.46 -58.61
CA GLY A 13 16.80 25.00 -57.49
C GLY A 13 15.79 26.07 -57.05
N THR A 14 16.30 27.24 -56.66
CA THR A 14 15.53 28.39 -56.18
C THR A 14 14.53 28.92 -57.22
N SER A 15 14.84 28.79 -58.52
CA SER A 15 13.93 29.22 -59.58
C SER A 15 12.66 28.37 -59.63
N GLY A 16 12.74 27.04 -59.48
CA GLY A 16 11.55 26.18 -59.48
C GLY A 16 10.66 26.45 -58.27
N GLN A 17 11.26 26.59 -57.09
CA GLN A 17 10.55 26.96 -55.85
C GLN A 17 9.81 28.30 -56.01
N SER A 18 10.44 29.29 -56.66
CA SER A 18 9.82 30.59 -56.92
C SER A 18 8.60 30.50 -57.84
N PHE A 19 8.64 29.62 -58.86
CA PHE A 19 7.50 29.42 -59.76
C PHE A 19 6.35 28.68 -59.09
N VAL A 20 6.65 27.59 -58.36
CA VAL A 20 5.63 26.85 -57.60
C VAL A 20 4.97 27.76 -56.56
N LYS A 21 5.76 28.57 -55.84
CA LYS A 21 5.25 29.59 -54.92
C LYS A 21 4.28 30.55 -55.62
N GLY A 22 4.66 31.06 -56.79
CA GLY A 22 3.81 31.94 -57.58
C GLY A 22 2.49 31.29 -58.00
N GLN A 23 2.51 30.01 -58.38
CA GLN A 23 1.30 29.27 -58.75
C GLN A 23 0.33 29.10 -57.57
N PHE A 24 0.84 28.78 -56.38
CA PHE A 24 -0.02 28.76 -55.18
C PHE A 24 -0.57 30.16 -54.82
N GLU A 25 0.22 31.22 -55.01
CA GLU A 25 -0.25 32.59 -54.83
C GLU A 25 -1.31 32.98 -55.87
N GLU A 26 -1.23 32.48 -57.11
CA GLU A 26 -2.25 32.64 -58.15
C GLU A 26 -3.57 31.92 -57.80
N LEU A 27 -3.50 30.77 -57.11
CA LEU A 27 -4.67 30.11 -56.48
C LEU A 27 -5.24 30.89 -55.28
N GLY A 28 -4.59 31.99 -54.89
CA GLY A 28 -4.98 32.81 -53.76
C GLY A 28 -4.49 32.28 -52.42
N TRP A 29 -3.71 31.20 -52.39
CA TRP A 29 -3.12 30.59 -51.20
C TRP A 29 -1.86 31.34 -50.75
N GLY A 30 -1.52 31.26 -49.46
CA GLY A 30 -0.35 31.94 -48.90
C GLY A 30 0.89 31.03 -48.88
N ALA A 31 1.78 31.14 -49.85
CA ALA A 31 3.01 30.32 -49.90
C ALA A 31 4.23 31.04 -49.31
N ILE A 32 4.91 30.40 -48.36
CA ILE A 32 6.08 30.91 -47.63
C ILE A 32 7.29 30.01 -47.92
N PRO A 33 8.41 30.55 -48.43
CA PRO A 33 9.60 29.74 -48.68
C PRO A 33 10.35 29.44 -47.38
N ASN A 34 10.82 28.20 -47.23
CA ASN A 34 11.57 27.73 -46.07
C ASN A 34 13.08 27.71 -46.36
N LEU A 35 13.70 28.89 -46.45
CA LEU A 35 15.07 29.06 -46.96
C LEU A 35 16.19 28.79 -45.94
N GLU A 36 15.88 28.73 -44.65
CA GLU A 36 16.87 28.71 -43.55
C GLU A 36 17.03 27.34 -42.88
N HIS A 37 16.07 26.42 -43.07
CA HIS A 37 16.04 25.10 -42.45
C HIS A 37 15.64 24.02 -43.47
N ASP A 38 16.61 23.57 -44.27
CA ASP A 38 16.40 22.53 -45.28
C ASP A 38 16.49 21.13 -44.65
N VAL A 39 15.34 20.61 -44.20
CA VAL A 39 15.15 19.23 -43.74
C VAL A 39 14.18 18.48 -44.68
N GLY A 40 14.12 18.89 -45.96
CA GLY A 40 13.20 18.30 -46.95
C GLY A 40 11.82 18.96 -47.00
N THR A 41 11.70 20.27 -46.77
CA THR A 41 10.47 21.03 -47.08
C THR A 41 10.84 22.39 -47.64
N ASP A 42 10.52 22.64 -48.92
CA ASP A 42 10.92 23.87 -49.62
C ASP A 42 9.94 25.04 -49.39
N LEU A 43 8.63 24.74 -49.35
CA LEU A 43 7.57 25.73 -49.17
C LEU A 43 6.57 25.26 -48.10
N PHE A 44 6.08 26.20 -47.30
CA PHE A 44 4.86 26.03 -46.51
C PHE A 44 3.72 26.83 -47.15
N VAL A 45 2.62 26.17 -47.45
CA VAL A 45 1.49 26.76 -48.18
C VAL A 45 0.26 26.79 -47.28
N MET A 46 -0.18 28.00 -46.93
CA MET A 46 -1.40 28.26 -46.16
C MET A 46 -2.61 28.23 -47.09
N ALA A 47 -3.44 27.20 -46.92
CA ALA A 47 -4.59 26.97 -47.78
C ALA A 47 -5.74 27.94 -47.47
N ARG A 48 -6.43 28.34 -48.53
CA ARG A 48 -7.61 29.21 -48.48
C ARG A 48 -8.73 28.61 -49.31
N ASP A 49 -9.97 28.87 -48.95
CA ASP A 49 -11.11 28.45 -49.79
C ASP A 49 -11.20 29.28 -51.09
N ALA A 50 -12.12 28.91 -51.99
CA ALA A 50 -12.38 29.64 -53.23
C ALA A 50 -12.80 31.11 -53.01
N ARG A 51 -13.20 31.48 -51.79
CA ARG A 51 -13.55 32.84 -51.37
C ARG A 51 -12.39 33.57 -50.68
N ARG A 52 -11.20 32.95 -50.63
CA ARG A 52 -9.95 33.45 -50.02
C ARG A 52 -9.99 33.55 -48.50
N PHE A 53 -10.92 32.89 -47.82
CA PHE A 53 -10.86 32.75 -46.37
C PHE A 53 -9.72 31.81 -46.00
N ASP A 54 -8.92 32.23 -45.04
CA ASP A 54 -7.90 31.39 -44.42
C ASP A 54 -8.58 30.25 -43.67
N LEU A 55 -8.15 29.02 -43.95
CA LEU A 55 -8.74 27.80 -43.39
C LEU A 55 -7.98 27.29 -42.16
N GLY A 56 -6.89 27.97 -41.76
CA GLY A 56 -5.99 27.48 -40.71
C GLY A 56 -5.26 26.20 -41.09
N ALA A 57 -5.28 25.81 -42.36
CA ALA A 57 -4.67 24.60 -42.90
C ALA A 57 -3.34 24.92 -43.59
N LEU A 58 -2.34 24.07 -43.37
CA LEU A 58 -1.00 24.23 -43.90
C LEU A 58 -0.62 22.99 -44.70
N VAL A 59 0.12 23.17 -45.79
CA VAL A 59 0.69 22.09 -46.61
C VAL A 59 2.20 22.31 -46.74
N GLY A 60 2.99 21.28 -46.51
CA GLY A 60 4.41 21.26 -46.84
C GLY A 60 4.58 20.87 -48.30
N ALA A 61 5.39 21.59 -49.07
CA ALA A 61 5.68 21.22 -50.46
C ALA A 61 7.19 21.09 -50.66
N GLN A 62 7.60 19.92 -51.15
CA GLN A 62 8.96 19.69 -51.65
C GLN A 62 8.96 19.88 -53.17
N VAL A 63 9.82 20.76 -53.68
CA VAL A 63 9.87 21.11 -55.10
C VAL A 63 11.10 20.48 -55.76
N LYS A 64 10.87 19.63 -56.77
CA LYS A 64 11.93 19.05 -57.62
C LYS A 64 11.82 19.62 -59.03
N ASN A 65 12.97 19.93 -59.64
CA ASN A 65 13.00 20.69 -60.90
C ASN A 65 14.09 20.25 -61.90
N TRP A 66 14.47 18.97 -61.83
CA TRP A 66 15.51 18.37 -62.66
C TRP A 66 14.93 17.80 -63.96
N ALA A 67 15.44 18.26 -65.10
CA ALA A 67 14.99 17.84 -66.43
C ALA A 67 15.16 16.34 -66.71
N LEU A 68 16.11 15.66 -66.07
CA LEU A 68 16.42 14.23 -66.31
C LEU A 68 15.33 13.26 -65.84
N GLU A 69 14.49 13.65 -64.89
CA GLU A 69 13.37 12.80 -64.41
C GLU A 69 12.15 12.88 -65.35
N PHE A 70 12.05 13.93 -66.17
CA PHE A 70 10.93 14.14 -67.09
C PHE A 70 11.05 13.36 -68.42
N ASP A 71 12.26 12.92 -68.79
CA ASP A 71 12.55 12.31 -70.11
C ASP A 71 11.97 10.89 -70.30
N ALA A 72 11.47 10.24 -69.24
CA ALA A 72 10.93 8.87 -69.30
C ALA A 72 9.65 8.71 -68.45
N PRO A 73 8.47 9.16 -68.94
CA PRO A 73 7.22 8.94 -68.24
C PRO A 73 6.88 7.44 -68.16
N ALA A 74 6.38 7.01 -67.01
CA ALA A 74 5.87 5.67 -66.77
C ALA A 74 4.33 5.69 -66.70
N THR A 75 3.71 4.55 -67.01
CA THR A 75 2.27 4.36 -66.79
C THR A 75 2.06 3.55 -65.53
N HIS A 76 1.33 4.10 -64.56
CA HIS A 76 0.91 3.42 -63.35
C HIS A 76 -0.61 3.57 -63.19
N GLU A 77 -1.30 2.45 -62.98
CA GLU A 77 -2.77 2.41 -62.84
C GLU A 77 -3.55 3.13 -63.96
N GLY A 78 -3.03 3.05 -65.20
CA GLY A 78 -3.64 3.69 -66.36
C GLY A 78 -3.39 5.19 -66.49
N ARG A 79 -2.54 5.80 -65.63
CA ARG A 79 -2.16 7.21 -65.67
C ARG A 79 -0.69 7.36 -66.09
N GLU A 80 -0.39 8.33 -66.94
CA GLU A 80 0.96 8.71 -67.33
C GLU A 80 1.56 9.65 -66.27
N GLY A 81 2.82 9.48 -65.92
CA GLY A 81 3.50 10.26 -64.87
C GLY A 81 4.94 9.84 -64.66
N TRP A 82 5.53 10.16 -63.50
CA TRP A 82 6.93 9.90 -63.19
C TRP A 82 7.09 9.27 -61.81
N TRP A 83 8.09 8.39 -61.65
CA TRP A 83 8.45 7.86 -60.33
C TRP A 83 9.54 8.72 -59.70
N TYR A 84 9.31 9.21 -58.50
CA TYR A 84 10.33 9.79 -57.64
C TYR A 84 10.79 8.75 -56.62
N ALA A 85 12.09 8.62 -56.40
CA ALA A 85 12.66 7.70 -55.41
C ALA A 85 13.67 8.42 -54.51
N ASP A 86 13.63 8.12 -53.21
CA ASP A 86 14.51 8.70 -52.20
C ASP A 86 14.77 7.70 -51.06
N ASP A 87 15.59 8.08 -50.07
CA ASP A 87 15.81 7.28 -48.86
C ASP A 87 14.55 7.15 -47.98
N GLU A 88 14.60 6.22 -47.03
CA GLU A 88 13.49 5.92 -46.13
C GLU A 88 13.24 7.06 -45.13
N GLU A 89 14.30 7.73 -44.64
CA GLU A 89 14.21 8.83 -43.67
C GLU A 89 13.40 10.02 -44.21
N HIS A 90 13.57 10.41 -45.47
CA HIS A 90 12.80 11.52 -46.07
C HIS A 90 11.31 11.18 -46.22
N PHE A 91 10.99 9.94 -46.65
CA PHE A 91 9.60 9.53 -46.77
C PHE A 91 8.92 9.37 -45.41
N ASP A 92 9.61 8.80 -44.41
CA ASP A 92 9.11 8.73 -43.03
C ASP A 92 8.88 10.14 -42.46
N TYR A 93 9.80 11.08 -42.72
CA TYR A 93 9.63 12.48 -42.33
C TYR A 93 8.36 13.08 -42.93
N TRP A 94 8.08 12.88 -44.23
CA TRP A 94 6.89 13.42 -44.89
C TRP A 94 5.59 12.75 -44.47
N THR A 95 5.53 11.41 -44.41
CA THR A 95 4.29 10.68 -44.10
C THR A 95 3.89 10.80 -42.63
N THR A 96 4.84 11.06 -41.73
CA THR A 96 4.58 11.26 -40.30
C THR A 96 4.48 12.73 -39.89
N HIS A 97 4.71 13.68 -40.82
CA HIS A 97 4.64 15.10 -40.51
C HIS A 97 3.20 15.54 -40.18
N ARG A 98 3.04 16.46 -39.22
CA ARG A 98 1.72 17.00 -38.84
C ARG A 98 1.04 17.84 -39.91
N VAL A 99 1.83 18.30 -40.85
CA VAL A 99 1.42 19.13 -41.97
C VAL A 99 1.42 18.18 -43.14
N PRO A 100 0.31 18.00 -43.89
CA PRO A 100 0.31 17.16 -45.07
C PRO A 100 1.36 17.62 -46.07
N HIS A 101 2.08 16.69 -46.68
CA HIS A 101 3.18 16.97 -47.60
C HIS A 101 2.85 16.58 -49.03
N ILE A 102 3.14 17.47 -49.97
CA ILE A 102 3.08 17.19 -51.41
C ILE A 102 4.47 17.22 -52.03
N LEU A 103 4.71 16.32 -52.98
CA LEU A 103 5.86 16.41 -53.88
C LEU A 103 5.42 17.16 -55.13
N VAL A 104 6.14 18.22 -55.50
CA VAL A 104 5.85 19.05 -56.67
C VAL A 104 6.99 18.97 -57.67
N PHE A 105 6.66 18.53 -58.88
CA PHE A 105 7.54 18.45 -60.03
C PHE A 105 7.30 19.64 -60.95
N TYR A 106 8.28 20.54 -61.05
CA TYR A 106 8.19 21.71 -61.92
C TYR A 106 8.88 21.46 -63.28
N ASP A 107 8.07 21.39 -64.34
CA ASP A 107 8.54 21.37 -65.73
C ASP A 107 8.82 22.81 -66.19
N LYS A 108 10.10 23.10 -66.42
CA LYS A 108 10.58 24.44 -66.80
C LYS A 108 10.21 24.81 -68.23
N ASP A 109 10.10 23.84 -69.13
CA ASP A 109 9.85 24.06 -70.55
C ASP A 109 8.35 24.28 -70.78
N ALA A 110 7.51 23.46 -70.16
CA ALA A 110 6.06 23.61 -70.19
C ALA A 110 5.54 24.70 -69.24
N LYS A 111 6.32 25.08 -68.22
CA LYS A 111 5.93 25.94 -67.09
C LYS A 111 4.73 25.40 -66.32
N VAL A 112 4.66 24.09 -66.15
CA VAL A 112 3.59 23.39 -65.42
C VAL A 112 4.19 22.72 -64.18
N SER A 113 3.45 22.74 -63.08
CA SER A 113 3.82 22.02 -61.86
C SER A 113 2.87 20.86 -61.67
N TYR A 114 3.42 19.66 -61.61
CA TYR A 114 2.71 18.41 -61.31
C TYR A 114 2.88 18.09 -59.84
N TRP A 115 1.88 17.50 -59.20
CA TRP A 115 1.97 17.18 -57.78
C TRP A 115 1.39 15.81 -57.44
N VAL A 116 1.80 15.29 -56.29
CA VAL A 116 1.20 14.13 -55.63
C VAL A 116 1.22 14.33 -54.13
N HIS A 117 0.16 13.88 -53.44
CA HIS A 117 0.12 13.80 -51.99
C HIS A 117 0.98 12.65 -51.50
N ILE A 118 1.92 12.93 -50.60
CA ILE A 118 2.78 11.92 -49.99
C ILE A 118 2.02 11.30 -48.81
N VAL A 119 1.43 10.14 -49.04
CA VAL A 119 0.73 9.31 -48.04
C VAL A 119 1.22 7.87 -48.15
N GLU A 120 1.09 7.09 -47.08
CA GLU A 120 1.59 5.71 -47.02
C GLU A 120 1.09 4.86 -48.19
N ASP A 121 -0.19 4.94 -48.52
CA ASP A 121 -0.81 4.20 -49.64
C ASP A 121 -0.22 4.54 -51.03
N ALA A 122 0.38 5.73 -51.18
CA ALA A 122 0.98 6.18 -52.44
C ALA A 122 2.48 5.87 -52.53
N VAL A 123 3.10 5.46 -51.41
CA VAL A 123 4.54 5.23 -51.29
C VAL A 123 4.84 3.73 -51.37
N ILE A 124 5.78 3.35 -52.22
CA ILE A 124 6.14 1.95 -52.47
C ILE A 124 7.59 1.71 -52.07
N SER A 125 7.83 0.72 -51.20
CA SER A 125 9.18 0.28 -50.88
C SER A 125 9.89 -0.35 -52.08
N THR A 126 11.17 -0.02 -52.25
CA THR A 126 12.04 -0.56 -53.31
C THR A 126 13.11 -1.52 -52.77
N GLY A 127 13.12 -1.78 -51.46
CA GLY A 127 14.15 -2.55 -50.76
C GLY A 127 15.47 -1.81 -50.51
N LYS A 128 15.68 -0.61 -51.08
CA LYS A 128 16.83 0.28 -50.82
C LYS A 128 16.44 1.70 -50.39
N GLY A 129 15.14 1.96 -50.29
CA GLY A 129 14.52 3.26 -50.16
C GLY A 129 13.07 3.17 -50.61
N ARG A 130 12.38 4.30 -50.76
CA ARG A 130 10.97 4.35 -51.13
C ARG A 130 10.77 5.18 -52.40
N LYS A 131 9.64 4.95 -53.09
CA LYS A 131 9.27 5.70 -54.29
C LYS A 131 7.79 6.09 -54.31
N VAL A 132 7.46 7.20 -54.95
CA VAL A 132 6.09 7.70 -55.14
C VAL A 132 5.86 8.08 -56.60
N PHE A 133 4.64 7.88 -57.10
CA PHE A 133 4.27 8.19 -58.48
C PHE A 133 3.62 9.57 -58.58
N VAL A 134 4.20 10.48 -59.38
CA VAL A 134 3.68 11.82 -59.67
C VAL A 134 2.90 11.78 -60.99
N PRO A 135 1.55 11.85 -60.98
CA PRO A 135 0.75 11.77 -62.20
C PRO A 135 0.77 13.08 -62.98
N LYS A 136 0.94 13.00 -64.30
CA LYS A 136 0.90 14.16 -65.22
C LYS A 136 -0.46 14.83 -65.28
N THR A 137 -1.51 14.14 -64.85
CA THR A 137 -2.88 14.67 -64.80
C THR A 137 -3.13 15.56 -63.58
N GLN A 138 -2.32 15.52 -62.52
CA GLN A 138 -2.50 16.41 -61.35
C GLN A 138 -1.56 17.59 -61.46
N THR A 139 -2.11 18.80 -61.56
CA THR A 139 -1.32 20.03 -61.69
C THR A 139 -1.68 21.06 -60.64
N VAL A 140 -0.77 22.00 -60.35
CA VAL A 140 -1.00 23.12 -59.43
C VAL A 140 -1.74 24.23 -60.20
N ASP A 141 -3.05 24.09 -60.32
CA ASP A 141 -3.93 24.99 -61.04
C ASP A 141 -5.36 25.03 -60.47
N LEU A 142 -6.24 25.83 -61.10
CA LEU A 142 -7.63 25.98 -60.67
C LEU A 142 -8.47 24.72 -60.91
N ASP A 143 -8.15 23.93 -61.94
CA ASP A 143 -8.90 22.71 -62.28
C ASP A 143 -8.71 21.63 -61.21
N HIS A 144 -7.60 21.67 -60.47
CA HIS A 144 -7.29 20.76 -59.35
C HIS A 144 -7.38 21.43 -57.97
N PHE A 145 -7.98 22.62 -57.89
CA PHE A 145 -8.09 23.39 -56.65
C PHE A 145 -8.74 22.59 -55.51
N GLU A 146 -9.85 21.92 -55.77
CA GLU A 146 -10.57 21.11 -54.76
C GLU A 146 -9.72 19.93 -54.27
N ALA A 147 -8.94 19.30 -55.15
CA ALA A 147 -8.05 18.19 -54.79
C ALA A 147 -6.86 18.66 -53.93
N LEU A 148 -6.28 19.82 -54.25
CA LEU A 148 -5.26 20.45 -53.41
C LEU A 148 -5.83 20.85 -52.06
N LEU A 149 -7.06 21.39 -52.04
CA LEU A 149 -7.77 21.77 -50.83
C LEU A 149 -8.07 20.56 -49.93
N GLU A 150 -8.47 19.44 -50.52
CA GLU A 150 -8.65 18.17 -49.82
C GLU A 150 -7.35 17.73 -49.14
N VAL A 151 -6.20 17.83 -49.81
CA VAL A 151 -4.89 17.55 -49.18
C VAL A 151 -4.59 18.52 -48.04
N ALA A 152 -4.87 19.82 -48.18
CA ALA A 152 -4.66 20.77 -47.10
C ALA A 152 -5.52 20.47 -45.87
N LEU A 153 -6.75 19.99 -46.09
CA LEU A 153 -7.71 19.63 -45.05
C LEU A 153 -7.57 18.19 -44.57
N SER A 154 -6.76 17.37 -45.22
CA SER A 154 -6.48 15.99 -44.82
C SER A 154 -5.54 15.91 -43.62
N SER A 155 -5.37 17.01 -42.87
CA SER A 155 -4.66 17.02 -41.58
C SER A 155 -5.03 15.75 -40.83
N SER A 156 -4.01 14.95 -40.49
CA SER A 156 -4.15 13.56 -40.04
C SER A 156 -5.42 13.42 -39.21
N THR A 157 -6.44 12.76 -39.74
CA THR A 157 -7.56 12.30 -38.93
C THR A 157 -6.92 11.54 -37.77
N GLY A 158 -7.00 12.08 -36.55
CA GLY A 158 -6.26 11.55 -35.41
C GLY A 158 -6.46 10.04 -35.34
N LYS A 159 -5.38 9.27 -35.17
CA LYS A 159 -5.44 7.81 -35.16
C LYS A 159 -6.45 7.39 -34.09
N THR A 160 -7.60 6.89 -34.50
CA THR A 160 -8.61 6.32 -33.61
C THR A 160 -8.13 4.96 -33.13
N TRP A 161 -8.14 4.73 -31.82
CA TRP A 161 -7.63 3.49 -31.20
C TRP A 161 -8.74 2.46 -30.94
N GLU A 162 -10.00 2.79 -31.26
CA GLU A 162 -11.13 1.87 -31.22
C GLU A 162 -10.90 0.66 -32.14
N GLY A 163 -11.22 -0.54 -31.67
CA GLY A 163 -11.05 -1.78 -32.45
C GLY A 163 -9.64 -2.38 -32.44
N SER A 164 -8.63 -1.67 -31.92
CA SER A 164 -7.21 -2.10 -31.87
C SER A 164 -6.92 -3.47 -31.23
N ALA A 165 -7.87 -4.06 -30.49
CA ALA A 165 -7.73 -5.43 -29.96
C ALA A 165 -7.67 -6.52 -31.04
N TRP A 166 -8.22 -6.26 -32.24
CA TRP A 166 -8.35 -7.26 -33.30
C TRP A 166 -7.53 -6.93 -34.55
N THR A 167 -6.82 -5.81 -34.54
CA THR A 167 -5.99 -5.32 -35.65
C THR A 167 -4.54 -5.20 -35.16
N PRO A 168 -3.80 -6.31 -35.04
CA PRO A 168 -2.35 -6.26 -34.88
C PRO A 168 -1.76 -5.71 -36.21
N GLY A 169 -1.75 -4.39 -36.38
CA GLY A 169 -1.49 -3.77 -37.68
C GLY A 169 -1.86 -2.29 -37.81
N GLN A 170 -2.11 -1.55 -36.74
CA GLN A 170 -1.81 -0.11 -36.79
C GLN A 170 -0.29 -0.02 -36.80
N GLU A 171 0.31 0.45 -37.90
CA GLU A 171 1.77 0.53 -38.05
C GLU A 171 2.35 1.40 -36.92
N ILE A 172 2.84 0.70 -35.89
CA ILE A 172 3.67 1.25 -34.83
C ILE A 172 5.09 1.12 -35.36
N PRO A 173 5.82 2.24 -35.53
CA PRO A 173 7.18 2.21 -36.03
C PRO A 173 8.03 1.24 -35.22
N ASP A 174 8.88 0.46 -35.90
CA ASP A 174 9.74 -0.57 -35.27
C ASP A 174 10.54 0.01 -34.10
N ASN A 175 11.09 1.22 -34.27
CA ASN A 175 11.84 1.95 -33.25
C ASN A 175 11.02 2.38 -32.01
N SER A 176 9.72 2.09 -31.97
CA SER A 176 8.82 2.41 -30.85
C SER A 176 8.10 1.17 -30.31
N GLN A 177 8.22 0.00 -30.95
CA GLN A 177 7.46 -1.20 -30.59
C GLN A 177 7.73 -1.68 -29.16
N LEU A 178 8.99 -1.62 -28.68
CA LEU A 178 9.32 -2.02 -27.30
C LEU A 178 8.66 -1.12 -26.24
N ARG A 179 8.64 0.21 -26.46
CA ARG A 179 7.94 1.15 -25.57
C ARG A 179 6.44 0.88 -25.55
N TYR A 180 5.84 0.63 -26.72
CA TYR A 180 4.43 0.27 -26.81
C TYR A 180 4.14 -1.09 -26.16
N ALA A 181 5.03 -2.07 -26.31
CA ALA A 181 4.90 -3.38 -25.67
C ALA A 181 4.86 -3.28 -24.14
N LEU A 182 5.58 -2.32 -23.55
CA LEU A 182 5.65 -2.12 -22.10
C LEU A 182 4.51 -1.20 -21.56
N LEU A 183 4.15 -0.14 -22.29
CA LEU A 183 3.21 0.89 -21.83
C LEU A 183 1.77 0.72 -22.34
N ALA A 184 1.61 0.16 -23.53
CA ALA A 184 0.32 -0.10 -24.16
C ALA A 184 0.32 -1.49 -24.82
N PRO A 185 0.61 -2.57 -24.06
CA PRO A 185 0.81 -3.91 -24.63
C PRO A 185 -0.37 -4.41 -25.46
N ARG A 186 -1.58 -3.91 -25.22
CA ARG A 186 -2.77 -4.19 -26.03
C ARG A 186 -2.56 -3.94 -27.53
N LEU A 187 -1.73 -2.96 -27.89
CA LEU A 187 -1.49 -2.57 -29.29
C LEU A 187 -0.44 -3.45 -29.99
N ILE A 188 0.34 -4.21 -29.23
CA ILE A 188 1.44 -5.05 -29.75
C ILE A 188 1.10 -6.53 -29.58
N ALA A 189 0.62 -6.96 -28.41
CA ALA A 189 0.39 -8.35 -28.10
C ALA A 189 -0.66 -9.00 -29.01
N PRO A 190 -0.41 -10.20 -29.56
CA PRO A 190 -1.38 -10.90 -30.39
C PRO A 190 -2.65 -11.21 -29.60
N HIS A 191 -3.80 -11.16 -30.26
CA HIS A 191 -5.06 -11.54 -29.64
C HIS A 191 -5.11 -13.07 -29.44
N GLY A 192 -5.56 -13.56 -28.29
CA GLY A 192 -5.55 -15.00 -27.97
C GLY A 192 -6.40 -15.87 -28.90
N ASN A 193 -7.37 -15.26 -29.59
CA ASN A 193 -8.20 -15.91 -30.62
C ASN A 193 -7.74 -15.62 -32.06
N ALA A 194 -6.65 -14.88 -32.27
CA ALA A 194 -6.11 -14.65 -33.61
C ALA A 194 -5.27 -15.86 -34.06
N SER A 195 -5.43 -16.28 -35.31
CA SER A 195 -4.62 -17.34 -35.93
C SER A 195 -3.26 -16.80 -36.37
N THR A 196 -2.42 -16.42 -35.42
CA THR A 196 -1.02 -16.06 -35.71
C THR A 196 -0.13 -17.30 -35.58
N ASP A 197 0.59 -17.64 -36.65
CA ASP A 197 1.45 -18.81 -36.70
C ASP A 197 2.81 -18.60 -36.01
N THR A 198 3.26 -17.34 -35.87
CA THR A 198 4.52 -16.95 -35.20
C THR A 198 4.34 -15.67 -34.37
N VAL A 199 5.20 -15.50 -33.36
CA VAL A 199 5.22 -14.35 -32.43
C VAL A 199 6.58 -13.66 -32.56
N THR A 200 6.61 -12.33 -32.71
CA THR A 200 7.85 -11.52 -32.72
C THR A 200 8.36 -11.25 -31.31
N ALA A 201 9.62 -10.80 -31.15
CA ALA A 201 10.19 -10.48 -29.85
C ALA A 201 9.40 -9.37 -29.13
N ALA A 202 9.06 -8.26 -29.82
CA ALA A 202 8.21 -7.20 -29.27
C ALA A 202 6.82 -7.71 -28.83
N GLN A 203 6.21 -8.63 -29.60
CA GLN A 203 4.96 -9.29 -29.22
C GLN A 203 5.11 -10.17 -27.97
N ALA A 204 6.22 -10.91 -27.85
CA ALA A 204 6.53 -11.70 -26.68
C ALA A 204 6.72 -10.81 -25.43
N VAL A 205 7.45 -9.70 -25.55
CA VAL A 205 7.58 -8.67 -24.50
C VAL A 205 6.21 -8.13 -24.07
N ALA A 206 5.31 -7.86 -25.02
CA ALA A 206 3.97 -7.36 -24.73
C ALA A 206 3.08 -8.40 -24.02
N LEU A 207 3.22 -9.69 -24.34
CA LEU A 207 2.55 -10.78 -23.63
C LEU A 207 3.00 -10.86 -22.17
N VAL A 208 4.31 -10.76 -21.91
CA VAL A 208 4.86 -10.77 -20.55
C VAL A 208 4.45 -9.52 -19.77
N SER A 209 4.46 -8.34 -20.41
CA SER A 209 3.98 -7.08 -19.81
C SER A 209 2.49 -7.14 -19.43
N SER A 210 1.71 -7.94 -20.16
CA SER A 210 0.30 -8.23 -19.87
C SER A 210 0.09 -9.43 -18.94
N VAL A 211 1.16 -10.06 -18.46
CA VAL A 211 1.17 -11.28 -17.62
C VAL A 211 0.38 -12.42 -18.28
N ARG A 212 0.36 -12.48 -19.62
CA ARG A 212 -0.31 -13.55 -20.39
C ARG A 212 0.58 -14.79 -20.51
N LEU A 213 1.21 -15.19 -19.42
CA LEU A 213 2.24 -16.23 -19.35
C LEU A 213 1.68 -17.61 -19.71
N PHE A 214 0.43 -17.88 -19.31
CA PHE A 214 -0.25 -19.11 -19.71
C PHE A 214 -0.36 -19.25 -21.23
N GLU A 215 -0.60 -18.16 -21.95
CA GLU A 215 -0.69 -18.19 -23.42
C GLU A 215 0.68 -18.41 -24.05
N VAL A 216 1.74 -17.82 -23.49
CA VAL A 216 3.13 -18.07 -23.90
C VAL A 216 3.43 -19.57 -23.83
N HIS A 217 3.20 -20.20 -22.68
CA HIS A 217 3.53 -21.61 -22.43
C HIS A 217 2.63 -22.60 -23.18
N ARG A 218 1.35 -22.24 -23.42
CA ARG A 218 0.36 -23.20 -23.94
C ARG A 218 0.01 -23.04 -25.42
N HIS A 219 0.07 -21.83 -25.95
CA HIS A 219 -0.42 -21.54 -27.30
C HIS A 219 0.69 -21.26 -28.31
N TYR A 220 1.83 -20.77 -27.83
CA TYR A 220 2.87 -20.25 -28.70
C TYR A 220 4.21 -20.99 -28.58
N GLU A 221 4.58 -21.53 -27.41
CA GLU A 221 5.88 -22.20 -27.20
C GLU A 221 6.18 -23.29 -28.24
N ASP A 222 5.23 -24.18 -28.52
CA ASP A 222 5.37 -25.23 -29.55
C ASP A 222 5.56 -24.70 -30.99
N LYS A 223 5.14 -23.45 -31.24
CA LYS A 223 5.18 -22.81 -32.57
C LYS A 223 6.37 -21.88 -32.75
N GLN A 224 6.88 -21.30 -31.66
CA GLN A 224 7.99 -20.37 -31.64
C GLN A 224 8.99 -20.79 -30.56
N PRO A 225 10.06 -21.55 -30.92
CA PRO A 225 11.03 -22.08 -29.96
C PRO A 225 11.74 -21.01 -29.12
N LEU A 226 11.85 -19.77 -29.63
CA LEU A 226 12.45 -18.64 -28.92
C LEU A 226 11.61 -18.15 -27.72
N LEU A 227 10.38 -18.64 -27.55
CA LEU A 227 9.62 -18.39 -26.33
C LEU A 227 10.16 -19.16 -25.12
N ASP A 228 10.97 -20.19 -25.31
CA ASP A 228 11.75 -20.79 -24.23
C ASP A 228 12.84 -19.79 -23.78
N PRO A 229 12.82 -19.31 -22.51
CA PRO A 229 13.79 -18.35 -22.01
C PRO A 229 15.23 -18.87 -22.01
N THR A 230 15.44 -20.19 -21.97
CA THR A 230 16.79 -20.77 -22.01
C THR A 230 17.40 -20.68 -23.41
N VAL A 231 16.57 -20.77 -24.45
CA VAL A 231 16.98 -20.63 -25.84
C VAL A 231 17.18 -19.15 -26.17
N SER A 232 16.18 -18.31 -25.87
CA SER A 232 16.23 -16.87 -26.20
C SER A 232 17.30 -16.09 -25.42
N ALA A 233 17.68 -16.52 -24.21
CA ALA A 233 18.78 -15.89 -23.47
C ALA A 233 20.15 -16.04 -24.17
N ALA A 234 20.30 -17.04 -25.04
CA ALA A 234 21.53 -17.31 -25.79
C ALA A 234 21.45 -16.86 -27.26
N ASP A 235 20.34 -16.24 -27.68
CA ASP A 235 20.11 -15.83 -29.06
C ASP A 235 20.96 -14.60 -29.45
N ASP A 236 21.31 -14.50 -30.72
CA ASP A 236 22.05 -13.35 -31.24
C ASP A 236 21.19 -12.07 -31.25
N ASP A 237 19.87 -12.22 -31.46
CA ASP A 237 18.91 -11.12 -31.41
C ASP A 237 18.78 -10.56 -29.99
N PHE A 238 19.04 -9.26 -29.87
CA PHE A 238 18.96 -8.55 -28.61
C PHE A 238 17.54 -8.55 -28.02
N GLU A 239 16.50 -8.45 -28.84
CA GLU A 239 15.12 -8.35 -28.34
C GLU A 239 14.62 -9.67 -27.75
N TRP A 240 15.08 -10.80 -28.28
CA TRP A 240 14.80 -12.12 -27.69
C TRP A 240 15.52 -12.30 -26.35
N ARG A 241 16.76 -11.84 -26.21
CA ARG A 241 17.45 -11.80 -24.91
C ARG A 241 16.76 -10.86 -23.92
N LEU A 242 16.24 -9.73 -24.39
CA LEU A 242 15.44 -8.80 -23.58
C LEU A 242 14.15 -9.47 -23.08
N TYR A 243 13.45 -10.20 -23.95
CA TYR A 243 12.29 -11.01 -23.58
C TYR A 243 12.62 -12.04 -22.50
N ALA A 244 13.70 -12.82 -22.67
CA ALA A 244 14.10 -13.85 -21.71
C ALA A 244 14.39 -13.26 -20.32
N ALA A 245 15.07 -12.11 -20.28
CA ALA A 245 15.36 -11.41 -19.05
C ALA A 245 14.09 -10.82 -18.39
N LEU A 246 13.17 -10.28 -19.19
CA LEU A 246 11.87 -9.80 -18.68
C LEU A 246 11.05 -10.93 -18.07
N LEU A 247 10.93 -12.05 -18.78
CA LEU A 247 10.18 -13.22 -18.34
C LEU A 247 10.75 -13.75 -17.02
N THR A 248 12.07 -13.89 -16.95
CA THR A 248 12.79 -14.34 -15.74
C THR A 248 12.51 -13.43 -14.54
N TRP A 249 12.50 -12.10 -14.74
CA TRP A 249 12.16 -11.16 -13.66
C TRP A 249 10.68 -11.24 -13.26
N VAL A 250 9.75 -11.29 -14.22
CA VAL A 250 8.31 -11.30 -13.93
C VAL A 250 7.85 -12.60 -13.27
N GLU A 251 8.41 -13.74 -13.68
CA GLU A 251 8.03 -15.06 -13.16
C GLU A 251 8.78 -15.45 -11.89
N LYS A 252 10.09 -15.20 -11.85
CA LYS A 252 10.97 -15.69 -10.77
C LYS A 252 11.39 -14.59 -9.80
N GLY A 253 11.15 -13.32 -10.12
CA GLY A 253 11.69 -12.19 -9.38
C GLY A 253 13.19 -11.98 -9.57
N GLU A 254 13.82 -12.70 -10.50
CA GLU A 254 15.27 -12.69 -10.72
C GLU A 254 15.66 -11.60 -11.73
N ARG A 255 16.39 -10.59 -11.25
CA ARG A 255 16.78 -9.42 -12.07
C ARG A 255 18.18 -9.51 -12.68
N ALA A 256 18.97 -10.54 -12.37
CA ALA A 256 20.38 -10.64 -12.80
C ALA A 256 20.51 -10.57 -14.34
N ALA A 257 19.65 -11.29 -15.05
CA ALA A 257 19.58 -11.26 -16.50
C ALA A 257 19.31 -9.85 -17.05
N LEU A 258 18.47 -9.04 -16.36
CA LEU A 258 18.23 -7.64 -16.77
C LEU A 258 19.47 -6.77 -16.59
N GLU A 259 20.24 -6.96 -15.53
CA GLU A 259 21.46 -6.18 -15.25
C GLU A 259 22.59 -6.49 -16.24
N GLU A 260 22.63 -7.73 -16.74
CA GLU A 260 23.67 -8.21 -17.66
C GLU A 260 23.45 -7.79 -19.12
N LEU A 261 22.24 -7.32 -19.48
CA LEU A 261 21.92 -6.76 -20.79
C LEU A 261 22.68 -5.44 -21.04
N THR A 262 23.96 -5.55 -21.42
CA THR A 262 24.82 -4.42 -21.79
C THR A 262 25.63 -4.77 -23.03
N THR A 263 25.31 -4.15 -24.17
CA THR A 263 26.09 -4.28 -25.42
C THR A 263 26.31 -2.93 -26.07
N ALA A 264 27.45 -2.76 -26.76
CA ALA A 264 27.79 -1.54 -27.49
C ALA A 264 26.95 -1.34 -28.77
N GLU A 265 26.26 -2.39 -29.24
CA GLU A 265 25.54 -2.46 -30.52
C GLU A 265 24.02 -2.25 -30.42
N THR A 266 23.49 -1.88 -29.24
CA THR A 266 22.05 -1.65 -29.05
C THR A 266 21.57 -0.36 -29.71
N THR A 267 20.37 -0.37 -30.28
CA THR A 267 19.69 0.86 -30.77
C THR A 267 19.18 1.72 -29.61
N PRO A 268 18.89 3.03 -29.82
CA PRO A 268 18.40 3.92 -28.76
C PRO A 268 17.16 3.39 -28.02
N GLU A 269 16.19 2.85 -28.74
CA GLU A 269 14.94 2.30 -28.21
C GLU A 269 15.14 1.02 -27.39
N GLN A 270 16.03 0.13 -27.84
CA GLN A 270 16.43 -1.07 -27.09
C GLN A 270 17.10 -0.71 -25.76
N ARG A 271 17.97 0.31 -25.78
CA ARG A 271 18.59 0.84 -24.56
C ARG A 271 17.55 1.48 -23.63
N ALA A 272 16.63 2.28 -24.15
CA ALA A 272 15.59 2.93 -23.36
C ALA A 272 14.72 1.88 -22.64
N ALA A 273 14.25 0.85 -23.35
CA ALA A 273 13.48 -0.26 -22.79
C ALA A 273 14.26 -1.00 -21.69
N THR A 274 15.52 -1.36 -21.96
CA THR A 274 16.40 -2.05 -21.00
C THR A 274 16.60 -1.25 -19.71
N VAL A 275 16.85 0.06 -19.83
CA VAL A 275 17.05 0.96 -18.69
C VAL A 275 15.76 1.11 -17.89
N VAL A 276 14.60 1.23 -18.54
CA VAL A 276 13.31 1.31 -17.86
C VAL A 276 12.97 0.02 -17.13
N MET A 277 13.20 -1.14 -17.73
CA MET A 277 12.96 -2.43 -17.09
C MET A 277 13.84 -2.60 -15.84
N ASN A 278 15.14 -2.28 -15.95
CA ASN A 278 16.05 -2.28 -14.80
C ASN A 278 15.63 -1.25 -13.73
N ALA A 279 15.24 -0.04 -14.10
CA ALA A 279 14.77 0.96 -13.17
C ALA A 279 13.47 0.53 -12.45
N SER A 280 12.58 -0.15 -13.16
CA SER A 280 11.32 -0.69 -12.64
C SER A 280 11.55 -1.86 -11.67
N ALA A 281 12.50 -2.76 -11.99
CA ALA A 281 12.93 -3.83 -11.09
C ALA A 281 13.63 -3.27 -9.84
N LEU A 282 14.52 -2.29 -9.99
CA LEU A 282 15.16 -1.60 -8.86
C LEU A 282 14.14 -0.88 -7.99
N PHE A 283 13.08 -0.32 -8.57
CA PHE A 283 11.98 0.26 -7.80
C PHE A 283 11.24 -0.80 -6.97
N GLU A 284 10.89 -1.95 -7.56
CA GLU A 284 10.21 -3.05 -6.83
C GLU A 284 11.12 -3.67 -5.76
N ASP A 285 12.45 -3.63 -5.93
CA ASP A 285 13.44 -3.99 -4.91
C ASP A 285 13.61 -2.92 -3.80
N GLY A 286 12.94 -1.76 -3.90
CA GLY A 286 13.15 -0.61 -3.01
C GLY A 286 14.52 0.09 -3.17
N LYS A 287 15.27 -0.20 -4.25
CA LYS A 287 16.62 0.33 -4.54
C LYS A 287 16.57 1.65 -5.33
N VAL A 288 15.80 2.62 -4.85
CA VAL A 288 15.55 3.92 -5.50
C VAL A 288 16.84 4.66 -5.91
N ARG A 289 17.88 4.69 -5.06
CA ARG A 289 19.14 5.39 -5.38
C ARG A 289 19.92 4.72 -6.50
N SER A 290 19.86 3.39 -6.60
CA SER A 290 20.47 2.66 -7.71
C SER A 290 19.75 2.99 -9.02
N ALA A 291 18.41 3.11 -8.99
CA ALA A 291 17.64 3.54 -10.15
C ALA A 291 18.00 4.97 -10.58
N ILE A 292 18.13 5.93 -9.63
CA ILE A 292 18.60 7.30 -9.93
C ILE A 292 19.96 7.27 -10.63
N LYS A 293 20.91 6.48 -10.12
CA LYS A 293 22.26 6.39 -10.71
C LYS A 293 22.21 5.83 -12.13
N LEU A 294 21.45 4.75 -12.34
CA LEU A 294 21.26 4.14 -13.65
C LEU A 294 20.68 5.12 -14.67
N LEU A 295 19.56 5.78 -14.31
CA LEU A 295 18.85 6.70 -15.19
C LEU A 295 19.66 7.97 -15.49
N THR A 296 20.34 8.52 -14.48
CA THR A 296 21.22 9.70 -14.65
C THR A 296 22.35 9.38 -15.62
N ARG A 297 23.02 8.24 -15.44
CA ARG A 297 24.09 7.79 -16.34
C ARG A 297 23.60 7.64 -17.78
N SER A 298 22.45 6.99 -17.96
CA SER A 298 21.84 6.80 -19.28
C SER A 298 21.56 8.11 -20.01
N LEU A 299 21.03 9.11 -19.29
CA LEU A 299 20.68 10.42 -19.83
C LEU A 299 21.89 11.35 -20.04
N GLU A 300 23.01 11.11 -19.35
CA GLU A 300 24.24 11.92 -19.47
C GLU A 300 25.21 11.38 -20.54
N GLU A 301 25.28 10.06 -20.72
CA GLU A 301 26.20 9.42 -21.67
C GLU A 301 25.65 9.38 -23.12
N ARG A 302 24.35 9.63 -23.33
CA ARG A 302 23.64 9.47 -24.60
C ARG A 302 22.61 10.58 -24.83
N ASP A 303 22.55 11.11 -26.05
CA ASP A 303 21.64 12.20 -26.48
C ASP A 303 20.91 11.86 -27.79
N ASP A 304 20.84 10.56 -28.14
CA ASP A 304 20.27 10.04 -29.38
C ASP A 304 18.87 9.40 -29.18
N TYR A 305 18.27 9.55 -28.00
CA TYR A 305 16.92 9.08 -27.73
C TYR A 305 15.89 9.97 -28.45
N ASN A 306 14.86 9.35 -29.05
CA ASN A 306 13.72 10.12 -29.56
C ASN A 306 13.01 10.86 -28.41
N PRO A 307 12.23 11.92 -28.70
CA PRO A 307 11.64 12.75 -27.65
C PRO A 307 10.77 12.00 -26.64
N VAL A 308 10.05 10.96 -27.06
CA VAL A 308 9.14 10.22 -26.18
C VAL A 308 9.91 9.26 -25.28
N ASP A 309 10.92 8.55 -25.79
CA ASP A 309 11.80 7.68 -25.00
C ASP A 309 12.66 8.50 -24.02
N HIS A 310 13.13 9.68 -24.44
CA HIS A 310 13.82 10.61 -23.55
C HIS A 310 12.89 11.06 -22.41
N ALA A 311 11.65 11.45 -22.71
CA ALA A 311 10.65 11.80 -21.71
C ALA A 311 10.32 10.62 -20.77
N TRP A 312 10.29 9.40 -21.30
CA TRP A 312 10.05 8.17 -20.55
C TRP A 312 11.13 7.91 -19.50
N LEU A 313 12.41 7.95 -19.90
CA LEU A 313 13.55 7.83 -18.99
C LEU A 313 13.57 8.95 -17.95
N ARG A 314 13.26 10.19 -18.36
CA ARG A 314 13.19 11.34 -17.47
C ARG A 314 12.06 11.23 -16.45
N LEU A 315 10.90 10.69 -16.82
CA LEU A 315 9.81 10.46 -15.88
C LEU A 315 10.18 9.45 -14.79
N HIS A 316 10.87 8.36 -15.17
CA HIS A 316 11.43 7.41 -14.20
C HIS A 316 12.45 8.06 -13.27
N LEU A 317 13.30 8.97 -13.78
CA LEU A 317 14.23 9.73 -12.95
C LEU A 317 13.48 10.63 -11.97
N ALA A 318 12.44 11.34 -12.44
CA ALA A 318 11.59 12.19 -11.61
C ALA A 318 10.91 11.40 -10.49
N ARG A 319 10.33 10.25 -10.80
CA ARG A 319 9.73 9.31 -9.83
C ARG A 319 10.72 8.92 -8.73
N ASN A 320 11.92 8.47 -9.11
CA ASN A 320 12.88 8.01 -8.11
C ASN A 320 13.46 9.18 -7.29
N LEU A 321 13.68 10.34 -7.90
CA LEU A 321 14.06 11.57 -7.19
C LEU A 321 12.99 12.01 -6.19
N LEU A 322 11.70 11.89 -6.54
CA LEU A 322 10.57 12.17 -5.64
C LEU A 322 10.65 11.29 -4.38
N LEU A 323 10.87 9.98 -4.56
CA LEU A 323 10.92 8.99 -3.48
C LEU A 323 12.15 9.17 -2.57
N ASP A 324 13.31 9.57 -3.13
CA ASP A 324 14.52 9.88 -2.35
C ASP A 324 14.46 11.25 -1.62
N GLY A 325 13.49 12.11 -1.98
CA GLY A 325 13.26 13.43 -1.37
C GLY A 325 13.84 14.62 -2.17
N SER A 326 14.34 14.39 -3.38
CA SER A 326 14.85 15.42 -4.30
C SER A 326 13.73 16.16 -5.06
N LEU A 327 12.77 16.71 -4.30
CA LEU A 327 11.47 17.19 -4.81
C LEU A 327 11.57 18.28 -5.89
N ARG A 328 12.52 19.22 -5.75
CA ARG A 328 12.66 20.34 -6.72
C ARG A 328 13.10 19.83 -8.10
N ARG A 329 14.07 18.90 -8.13
CA ARG A 329 14.56 18.30 -9.38
C ARG A 329 13.49 17.41 -10.01
N ALA A 330 12.79 16.62 -9.19
CA ALA A 330 11.65 15.83 -9.64
C ALA A 330 10.57 16.70 -10.29
N ARG A 331 10.18 17.81 -9.64
CA ARG A 331 9.19 18.76 -10.17
C ARG A 331 9.61 19.37 -11.51
N SER A 332 10.86 19.81 -11.63
CA SER A 332 11.39 20.40 -12.88
C SER A 332 11.27 19.41 -14.02
N ILE A 333 11.71 18.16 -13.81
CA ILE A 333 11.64 17.12 -14.84
C ILE A 333 10.18 16.80 -15.19
N ALA A 334 9.30 16.70 -14.20
CA ALA A 334 7.88 16.42 -14.45
C ALA A 334 7.18 17.54 -15.27
N LEU A 335 7.55 18.81 -15.08
CA LEU A 335 7.05 19.92 -15.91
C LEU A 335 7.44 19.76 -17.38
N GLU A 336 8.67 19.32 -17.64
CA GLU A 336 9.15 19.08 -19.00
C GLU A 336 8.43 17.87 -19.64
N VAL A 337 8.30 16.76 -18.90
CA VAL A 337 7.60 15.55 -19.38
C VAL A 337 6.11 15.82 -19.63
N ALA A 338 5.45 16.66 -18.83
CA ALA A 338 4.02 16.96 -19.00
C ALA A 338 3.68 17.50 -20.41
N MET A 339 4.65 18.11 -21.10
CA MET A 339 4.48 18.65 -22.46
C MET A 339 4.57 17.60 -23.57
N ILE A 340 5.04 16.37 -23.29
CA ILE A 340 5.27 15.37 -24.33
C ILE A 340 3.98 14.95 -25.04
N GLY A 341 2.84 14.92 -24.33
CA GLY A 341 1.53 14.62 -24.91
C GLY A 341 1.03 15.69 -25.89
N GLN A 342 1.57 16.91 -25.85
CA GLN A 342 1.32 17.94 -26.86
C GLN A 342 2.28 17.80 -28.04
N THR A 343 3.45 17.20 -27.82
CA THR A 343 4.52 17.00 -28.82
C THR A 343 4.27 15.76 -29.69
N ALA A 344 3.67 14.71 -29.12
CA ALA A 344 3.26 13.50 -29.82
C ALA A 344 1.78 13.16 -29.48
N PRO A 345 0.80 13.95 -29.97
CA PRO A 345 -0.59 13.85 -29.56
C PRO A 345 -1.26 12.54 -29.99
N GLU A 346 -0.78 11.94 -31.08
CA GLU A 346 -1.23 10.68 -31.64
C GLU A 346 -0.56 9.47 -30.97
N ASP A 347 0.47 9.65 -30.13
CA ASP A 347 1.13 8.55 -29.44
C ASP A 347 0.43 8.31 -28.08
N PRO A 348 -0.30 7.20 -27.89
CA PRO A 348 -1.06 6.94 -26.66
C PRO A 348 -0.13 6.77 -25.45
N THR A 349 1.10 6.33 -25.65
CA THR A 349 2.06 6.19 -24.56
C THR A 349 2.70 7.55 -24.20
N ALA A 350 2.90 8.47 -25.16
CA ALA A 350 3.28 9.85 -24.85
C ALA A 350 2.18 10.56 -24.04
N ARG A 351 0.91 10.36 -24.39
CA ARG A 351 -0.24 10.83 -23.61
C ARG A 351 -0.26 10.25 -22.19
N PHE A 352 0.05 8.95 -22.05
CA PHE A 352 0.17 8.30 -20.76
C PHE A 352 1.28 8.92 -19.89
N LEU A 353 2.48 9.11 -20.44
CA LEU A 353 3.60 9.76 -19.74
C LEU A 353 3.27 11.20 -19.31
N SER A 354 2.60 11.96 -20.19
CA SER A 354 2.12 13.31 -19.89
C SER A 354 1.10 13.32 -18.74
N GLY A 355 0.11 12.41 -18.76
CA GLY A 355 -0.86 12.26 -17.67
C GLY A 355 -0.22 11.87 -16.34
N THR A 356 0.75 10.97 -16.36
CA THR A 356 1.51 10.57 -15.17
C THR A 356 2.34 11.72 -14.61
N ALA A 357 2.98 12.51 -15.46
CA ALA A 357 3.71 13.70 -15.03
C ALA A 357 2.78 14.76 -14.42
N ALA A 358 1.59 14.98 -15.00
CA ALA A 358 0.59 15.91 -14.47
C ALA A 358 0.12 15.53 -13.06
N ASP A 359 -0.12 14.25 -12.80
CA ASP A 359 -0.49 13.76 -11.47
C ASP A 359 0.66 13.85 -10.45
N MET A 360 1.90 13.60 -10.89
CA MET A 360 3.08 13.84 -10.05
C MET A 360 3.17 15.33 -9.64
N LEU A 361 2.92 16.25 -10.58
CA LEU A 361 2.91 17.69 -10.31
C LEU A 361 1.76 18.08 -9.37
N PHE A 362 0.58 17.50 -9.53
CA PHE A 362 -0.55 17.70 -8.62
C PHE A 362 -0.17 17.29 -7.18
N THR A 363 0.40 16.09 -7.03
CA THR A 363 0.86 15.56 -5.74
C THR A 363 1.94 16.43 -5.10
N LEU A 364 2.84 17.02 -5.90
CA LEU A 364 3.92 17.91 -5.43
C LEU A 364 3.46 19.33 -5.08
N SER A 365 2.36 19.81 -5.67
CA SER A 365 1.90 21.21 -5.53
C SER A 365 0.98 21.42 -4.32
N GLY A 366 0.39 20.34 -3.80
CA GLY A 366 -0.60 20.40 -2.71
C GLY A 366 -1.97 20.90 -3.21
N TRP A 367 -3.03 20.52 -2.49
CA TRP A 367 -4.42 20.75 -2.91
C TRP A 367 -4.80 22.22 -3.19
N ALA A 368 -4.14 23.18 -2.54
CA ALA A 368 -4.49 24.60 -2.65
C ALA A 368 -3.88 25.32 -3.87
N ALA A 369 -2.89 24.71 -4.54
CA ALA A 369 -2.16 25.34 -5.65
C ALA A 369 -2.28 24.57 -6.98
N ALA A 370 -3.10 23.51 -7.03
CA ALA A 370 -3.11 22.55 -8.12
C ALA A 370 -4.40 22.63 -8.96
N ASP A 371 -4.23 22.65 -10.29
CA ASP A 371 -5.32 22.59 -11.26
C ASP A 371 -5.79 21.13 -11.44
N LEU A 372 -6.79 20.75 -10.62
CA LEU A 372 -7.42 19.43 -10.66
C LEU A 372 -8.01 19.12 -12.04
N GLU A 373 -8.58 20.12 -12.72
CA GLU A 373 -9.18 19.94 -14.05
C GLU A 373 -8.13 19.56 -15.09
N GLN A 374 -6.99 20.26 -15.10
CA GLN A 374 -5.88 19.97 -16.00
C GLN A 374 -5.31 18.56 -15.76
N MET A 375 -5.15 18.15 -14.50
CA MET A 375 -4.71 16.80 -14.17
C MET A 375 -5.70 15.74 -14.67
N ILE A 376 -7.01 15.92 -14.42
CA ILE A 376 -8.05 14.97 -14.85
C ILE A 376 -8.03 14.83 -16.37
N LYS A 377 -7.99 15.94 -17.12
CA LYS A 377 -7.92 15.91 -18.58
C LYS A 377 -6.67 15.20 -19.10
N ALA A 378 -5.52 15.35 -18.44
CA ALA A 378 -4.29 14.69 -18.84
C ALA A 378 -4.31 13.18 -18.55
N ARG A 379 -4.97 12.76 -17.46
CA ARG A 379 -5.16 11.35 -17.09
C ARG A 379 -6.22 10.63 -17.94
N ASP A 380 -7.07 11.38 -18.62
CA ASP A 380 -8.10 10.85 -19.49
C ASP A 380 -7.54 10.47 -20.87
N ASN A 381 -6.89 9.29 -20.94
CA ASN A 381 -6.25 8.81 -22.15
C ASN A 381 -6.37 7.29 -22.32
N ALA A 382 -6.23 6.82 -23.57
CA ALA A 382 -6.48 5.43 -23.95
C ALA A 382 -5.62 4.41 -23.18
N ALA A 383 -4.31 4.67 -23.02
CA ALA A 383 -3.41 3.77 -22.28
C ALA A 383 -3.82 3.65 -20.80
N SER A 384 -4.23 4.76 -20.17
CA SER A 384 -4.76 4.75 -18.79
C SER A 384 -6.06 3.94 -18.68
N TRP A 385 -6.96 4.05 -19.67
CA TRP A 385 -8.19 3.28 -19.69
C TRP A 385 -7.95 1.78 -19.90
N TRP A 386 -7.05 1.38 -20.80
CA TRP A 386 -6.73 -0.04 -21.02
C TRP A 386 -6.10 -0.70 -19.80
N ARG A 387 -5.21 0.02 -19.10
CA ARG A 387 -4.70 -0.41 -17.79
C ARG A 387 -5.83 -0.52 -16.76
N GLY A 388 -6.70 0.48 -16.69
CA GLY A 388 -7.88 0.48 -15.81
C GLY A 388 -8.82 -0.70 -16.08
N GLN A 389 -8.97 -1.11 -17.35
CA GLN A 389 -9.74 -2.28 -17.74
C GLN A 389 -9.16 -3.58 -17.14
N LYS A 390 -7.83 -3.76 -17.16
CA LYS A 390 -7.17 -4.90 -16.51
C LYS A 390 -7.51 -4.95 -15.02
N MET A 391 -7.42 -3.83 -14.32
CA MET A 391 -7.83 -3.74 -12.92
C MET A 391 -9.30 -4.10 -12.70
N SER A 392 -10.20 -3.57 -13.53
CA SER A 392 -11.64 -3.87 -13.43
C SER A 392 -11.93 -5.36 -13.63
N VAL A 393 -11.28 -6.01 -14.59
CA VAL A 393 -11.42 -7.45 -14.85
C VAL A 393 -10.91 -8.26 -13.66
N GLY A 394 -9.71 -7.95 -13.16
CA GLY A 394 -9.13 -8.65 -12.00
C GLY A 394 -10.00 -8.53 -10.75
N LEU A 395 -10.49 -7.34 -10.41
CA LEU A 395 -11.38 -7.13 -9.27
C LEU A 395 -12.74 -7.80 -9.45
N GLY A 396 -13.30 -7.79 -10.67
CA GLY A 396 -14.52 -8.53 -10.99
C GLY A 396 -14.35 -10.04 -10.74
N LYS A 397 -13.20 -10.59 -11.10
CA LYS A 397 -12.89 -12.01 -10.88
C LYS A 397 -12.71 -12.35 -9.40
N HIS A 398 -12.06 -11.46 -8.64
CA HIS A 398 -11.94 -11.61 -7.19
C HIS A 398 -13.32 -11.73 -6.54
N LEU A 399 -14.26 -10.84 -6.91
CA LEU A 399 -15.62 -10.85 -6.39
C LEU A 399 -16.39 -12.11 -6.78
N GLU A 400 -16.25 -12.57 -8.03
CA GLU A 400 -16.85 -13.83 -8.51
C GLU A 400 -16.35 -15.01 -7.67
N ASN A 401 -15.03 -15.10 -7.44
CA ASN A 401 -14.43 -16.18 -6.67
C ASN A 401 -14.86 -16.12 -5.19
N ALA A 402 -14.87 -14.92 -4.58
CA ALA A 402 -15.35 -14.73 -3.22
C ALA A 402 -16.82 -15.15 -3.07
N PHE A 403 -17.67 -14.83 -4.04
CA PHE A 403 -19.07 -15.28 -4.07
C PHE A 403 -19.19 -16.79 -4.19
N LYS A 404 -18.39 -17.45 -5.05
CA LYS A 404 -18.36 -18.92 -5.16
C LYS A 404 -17.94 -19.59 -3.85
N THR A 405 -16.90 -19.07 -3.18
CA THR A 405 -16.48 -19.56 -1.86
C THR A 405 -17.59 -19.40 -0.83
N TRP A 406 -18.24 -18.23 -0.79
CA TRP A 406 -19.37 -17.98 0.11
C TRP A 406 -20.57 -18.91 -0.18
N ALA A 407 -20.84 -19.19 -1.45
CA ALA A 407 -21.89 -20.11 -1.90
C ALA A 407 -21.53 -21.59 -1.70
N ASN A 408 -20.33 -21.89 -1.17
CA ASN A 408 -19.80 -23.26 -1.02
C ASN A 408 -19.80 -24.04 -2.34
N ASP A 409 -19.48 -23.37 -3.44
CA ASP A 409 -19.31 -24.00 -4.74
C ASP A 409 -18.13 -24.99 -4.68
N LYS A 410 -18.36 -26.21 -5.13
CA LYS A 410 -17.38 -27.32 -5.16
C LYS A 410 -16.90 -27.63 -6.58
N SER A 411 -17.28 -26.82 -7.56
CA SER A 411 -16.82 -26.97 -8.94
C SER A 411 -15.31 -26.78 -9.02
N ILE A 412 -14.64 -27.66 -9.77
CA ILE A 412 -13.20 -27.61 -9.99
C ILE A 412 -12.96 -27.24 -11.44
N THR A 413 -12.20 -26.18 -11.69
CA THR A 413 -11.76 -25.80 -13.04
C THR A 413 -10.38 -26.38 -13.28
N ILE A 414 -10.29 -27.36 -14.20
CA ILE A 414 -9.01 -27.98 -14.56
C ILE A 414 -8.23 -27.04 -15.47
N GLY A 415 -6.99 -26.72 -15.10
CA GLY A 415 -6.10 -25.83 -15.87
C GLY A 415 -6.45 -24.34 -15.77
N GLY A 416 -7.23 -23.94 -14.76
CA GLY A 416 -7.48 -22.52 -14.48
C GLY A 416 -6.24 -21.83 -13.93
N SER A 417 -6.01 -20.59 -14.34
CA SER A 417 -4.99 -19.70 -13.77
C SER A 417 -5.62 -18.72 -12.80
N ASP A 418 -4.81 -18.12 -11.92
CA ASP A 418 -5.27 -17.01 -11.09
C ASP A 418 -5.42 -15.73 -11.94
N GLU A 419 -6.58 -15.62 -12.58
CA GLU A 419 -6.94 -14.46 -13.41
C GLU A 419 -6.98 -13.16 -12.60
N THR A 420 -7.24 -13.21 -11.28
CA THR A 420 -7.25 -12.02 -10.43
C THR A 420 -5.81 -11.51 -10.29
N TRP A 421 -4.90 -12.38 -9.85
CA TRP A 421 -3.48 -12.05 -9.73
C TRP A 421 -2.91 -11.58 -11.06
N THR A 422 -3.19 -12.31 -12.14
CA THR A 422 -2.68 -12.03 -13.48
C THR A 422 -3.06 -10.63 -13.97
N ASN A 423 -4.35 -10.28 -13.91
CA ASN A 423 -4.81 -8.99 -14.43
C ASN A 423 -4.38 -7.81 -13.54
N ILE A 424 -4.37 -7.97 -12.22
CA ILE A 424 -3.90 -6.91 -11.31
C ILE A 424 -2.38 -6.73 -11.44
N ARG A 425 -1.60 -7.82 -11.52
CA ARG A 425 -0.14 -7.75 -11.74
C ARG A 425 0.20 -7.13 -13.10
N ALA A 426 -0.58 -7.42 -14.15
CA ALA A 426 -0.40 -6.78 -15.46
C ALA A 426 -0.61 -5.26 -15.39
N ALA A 427 -1.67 -4.81 -14.74
CA ALA A 427 -1.92 -3.38 -14.55
C ALA A 427 -0.79 -2.71 -13.74
N MET A 428 -0.36 -3.38 -12.67
CA MET A 428 0.77 -2.98 -11.84
C MET A 428 2.08 -2.88 -12.63
N LEU A 429 2.41 -3.85 -13.49
CA LEU A 429 3.59 -3.79 -14.36
C LEU A 429 3.53 -2.63 -15.34
N ILE A 430 2.38 -2.40 -16.00
CA ILE A 430 2.19 -1.28 -16.94
C ILE A 430 2.37 0.06 -16.21
N SER A 431 1.79 0.23 -15.02
CA SER A 431 2.03 1.41 -14.18
C SER A 431 3.50 1.56 -13.81
N ASN A 432 4.17 0.44 -13.49
CA ASN A 432 5.58 0.45 -13.12
C ASN A 432 6.45 0.91 -14.29
N PHE A 433 6.27 0.33 -15.48
CA PHE A 433 6.96 0.74 -16.70
C PHE A 433 6.63 2.18 -17.08
N GLY A 434 5.44 2.69 -16.75
CA GLY A 434 5.06 4.09 -16.94
C GLY A 434 5.66 5.10 -15.97
N GLY A 435 6.31 4.64 -14.89
CA GLY A 435 6.70 5.51 -13.78
C GLY A 435 5.50 6.06 -13.00
N ASP A 436 4.31 5.45 -13.16
CA ASP A 436 3.05 5.88 -12.55
C ASP A 436 2.92 5.38 -11.12
N THR A 437 3.50 6.14 -10.20
CA THR A 437 3.58 5.74 -8.78
C THR A 437 2.19 5.68 -8.14
N SER A 438 1.29 6.61 -8.47
CA SER A 438 -0.05 6.66 -7.88
C SER A 438 -0.88 5.42 -8.24
N SER A 439 -0.94 5.07 -9.53
CA SER A 439 -1.63 3.86 -9.98
C SER A 439 -0.94 2.60 -9.47
N TRP A 440 0.39 2.52 -9.57
CA TRP A 440 1.15 1.36 -9.09
C TRP A 440 0.87 1.07 -7.61
N ARG A 441 0.84 2.10 -6.76
CA ARG A 441 0.54 1.95 -5.31
C ARG A 441 -0.85 1.37 -5.08
N TYR A 442 -1.85 1.87 -5.82
CA TYR A 442 -3.21 1.37 -5.72
C TYR A 442 -3.28 -0.12 -6.12
N GLU A 443 -2.67 -0.47 -7.25
CA GLU A 443 -2.69 -1.82 -7.82
C GLU A 443 -1.92 -2.82 -6.96
N ALA A 444 -0.73 -2.44 -6.47
CA ALA A 444 0.07 -3.21 -5.52
C ALA A 444 -0.72 -3.51 -4.24
N CYS A 445 -1.45 -2.53 -3.70
CA CYS A 445 -2.31 -2.74 -2.53
C CYS A 445 -3.46 -3.71 -2.82
N GLN A 446 -4.10 -3.63 -3.99
CA GLN A 446 -5.17 -4.60 -4.34
C GLN A 446 -4.62 -6.01 -4.51
N LEU A 447 -3.44 -6.16 -5.14
CA LEU A 447 -2.77 -7.44 -5.30
C LEU A 447 -2.40 -8.05 -3.94
N ALA A 448 -1.82 -7.25 -3.05
CA ALA A 448 -1.46 -7.66 -1.70
C ALA A 448 -2.68 -8.12 -0.89
N ARG A 449 -3.80 -7.38 -0.94
CA ARG A 449 -5.06 -7.80 -0.30
C ARG A 449 -5.56 -9.13 -0.85
N HIS A 450 -5.53 -9.30 -2.17
CA HIS A 450 -5.93 -10.56 -2.79
C HIS A 450 -5.07 -11.73 -2.28
N ILE A 451 -3.73 -11.59 -2.29
CA ILE A 451 -2.80 -12.63 -1.81
C ILE A 451 -3.07 -12.99 -0.34
N LEU A 452 -3.27 -11.99 0.54
CA LEU A 452 -3.55 -12.24 1.96
C LEU A 452 -4.92 -12.90 2.21
N MET A 453 -5.88 -12.71 1.30
CA MET A 453 -7.21 -13.32 1.41
C MET A 453 -7.26 -14.74 0.85
N THR A 454 -6.33 -15.13 -0.03
CA THR A 454 -6.35 -16.43 -0.71
C THR A 454 -5.22 -17.37 -0.30
N SER A 455 -4.11 -16.88 0.23
CA SER A 455 -2.95 -17.68 0.63
C SER A 455 -2.63 -17.55 2.12
N ARG A 456 -2.13 -18.64 2.70
CA ARG A 456 -1.54 -18.70 4.05
C ARG A 456 -0.06 -19.07 4.03
N GLU A 457 0.53 -19.20 2.86
CA GLU A 457 1.94 -19.56 2.71
C GLU A 457 2.85 -18.39 3.11
N VAL A 458 3.92 -18.69 3.84
CA VAL A 458 4.80 -17.66 4.42
C VAL A 458 5.39 -16.74 3.35
N ASP A 459 5.83 -17.27 2.21
CA ASP A 459 6.46 -16.49 1.15
C ASP A 459 5.45 -15.61 0.41
N SER A 460 4.25 -16.13 0.14
CA SER A 460 3.13 -15.37 -0.44
C SER A 460 2.72 -14.21 0.47
N VAL A 461 2.53 -14.49 1.77
CA VAL A 461 2.18 -13.47 2.77
C VAL A 461 3.30 -12.43 2.92
N SER A 462 4.57 -12.86 2.92
CA SER A 462 5.73 -11.95 2.99
C SER A 462 5.74 -10.99 1.79
N SER A 463 5.53 -11.52 0.59
CA SER A 463 5.48 -10.73 -0.65
C SER A 463 4.36 -9.69 -0.61
N ALA A 464 3.17 -10.05 -0.10
CA ALA A 464 2.06 -9.12 0.06
C ALA A 464 2.36 -7.98 1.05
N LEU A 465 3.02 -8.28 2.17
CA LEU A 465 3.46 -7.27 3.12
C LEU A 465 4.51 -6.32 2.51
N GLU A 466 5.48 -6.86 1.75
CA GLU A 466 6.47 -6.05 1.03
C GLU A 466 5.82 -5.09 0.02
N LEU A 467 4.78 -5.55 -0.70
CA LEU A 467 3.99 -4.67 -1.58
C LEU A 467 3.32 -3.52 -0.80
N PHE A 468 2.73 -3.78 0.37
CA PHE A 468 2.17 -2.71 1.20
C PHE A 468 3.22 -1.73 1.74
N LEU A 469 4.41 -2.22 2.10
CA LEU A 469 5.52 -1.36 2.53
C LEU A 469 5.98 -0.44 1.39
N LEU A 470 6.27 -1.00 0.22
CA LEU A 470 6.67 -0.25 -0.97
C LEU A 470 5.59 0.73 -1.40
N ALA A 471 4.31 0.34 -1.30
CA ALA A 471 3.18 1.20 -1.59
C ALA A 471 2.91 2.28 -0.52
N GLY A 472 3.62 2.24 0.62
CA GLY A 472 3.42 3.19 1.71
C GLY A 472 2.04 3.10 2.36
N SER A 473 1.40 1.92 2.36
CA SER A 473 0.06 1.76 2.93
C SER A 473 0.09 1.38 4.41
N LYS A 474 0.22 2.40 5.27
CA LYS A 474 0.27 2.23 6.73
C LYS A 474 -0.97 1.51 7.27
N SER A 475 -2.17 1.86 6.78
CA SER A 475 -3.42 1.28 7.28
C SER A 475 -3.56 -0.19 6.93
N ASP A 476 -3.16 -0.59 5.72
CA ASP A 476 -3.19 -2.00 5.33
C ASP A 476 -2.16 -2.82 6.11
N ILE A 477 -0.95 -2.28 6.34
CA ILE A 477 0.04 -2.91 7.24
C ILE A 477 -0.54 -3.12 8.63
N LYS A 478 -1.21 -2.11 9.20
CA LYS A 478 -1.83 -2.25 10.52
C LYS A 478 -2.83 -3.41 10.54
N HIS A 479 -3.76 -3.48 9.58
CA HIS A 479 -4.75 -4.56 9.52
C HIS A 479 -4.12 -5.93 9.29
N ALA A 480 -3.18 -6.03 8.35
CA ALA A 480 -2.51 -7.28 8.01
C ALA A 480 -1.67 -7.81 9.18
N VAL A 481 -0.87 -6.96 9.82
CA VAL A 481 -0.04 -7.37 10.96
C VAL A 481 -0.89 -7.79 12.15
N THR A 482 -1.94 -7.04 12.49
CA THR A 482 -2.87 -7.45 13.56
C THR A 482 -3.48 -8.81 13.27
N ARG A 483 -4.00 -9.02 12.04
CA ARG A 483 -4.58 -10.32 11.66
C ARG A 483 -3.55 -11.46 11.69
N LEU A 484 -2.32 -11.23 11.28
CA LEU A 484 -1.25 -12.23 11.32
C LEU A 484 -0.79 -12.53 12.75
N LEU A 485 -0.85 -11.57 13.67
CA LEU A 485 -0.61 -11.84 15.10
C LEU A 485 -1.76 -12.66 15.70
N ASP A 486 -2.98 -12.45 15.24
CA ASP A 486 -4.17 -13.18 15.70
C ASP A 486 -4.17 -14.65 15.27
N ILE A 487 -3.93 -14.92 13.98
CA ILE A 487 -4.14 -16.25 13.38
C ILE A 487 -2.91 -16.82 12.64
N GLY A 488 -1.82 -16.06 12.53
CA GLY A 488 -0.62 -16.44 11.80
C GLY A 488 -0.74 -16.38 10.28
N PRO A 489 0.35 -16.70 9.55
CA PRO A 489 1.65 -17.11 10.08
C PRO A 489 2.53 -15.91 10.49
N VAL A 490 3.01 -15.89 11.75
CA VAL A 490 3.91 -14.82 12.22
C VAL A 490 5.31 -14.87 11.62
N ALA A 491 5.74 -16.01 11.06
CA ALA A 491 7.02 -16.14 10.37
C ALA A 491 7.15 -15.15 9.20
N ALA A 492 6.05 -14.83 8.51
CA ALA A 492 6.06 -13.84 7.44
C ALA A 492 6.38 -12.43 7.96
N LEU A 493 5.91 -12.08 9.17
CA LEU A 493 6.23 -10.81 9.82
C LEU A 493 7.73 -10.70 10.12
N VAL A 494 8.33 -11.80 10.57
CA VAL A 494 9.77 -11.87 10.87
C VAL A 494 10.58 -11.70 9.57
N ASN A 495 10.25 -12.46 8.52
CA ASN A 495 10.94 -12.40 7.23
C ASN A 495 10.98 -10.97 6.65
N VAL A 496 9.86 -10.27 6.71
CA VAL A 496 9.77 -8.90 6.17
C VAL A 496 10.47 -7.90 7.09
N ALA A 497 10.25 -7.98 8.40
CA ALA A 497 10.92 -7.10 9.37
C ALA A 497 12.45 -7.24 9.33
N GLU A 498 12.96 -8.43 9.01
CA GLU A 498 14.39 -8.68 8.82
C GLU A 498 15.01 -7.88 7.68
N ARG A 499 14.22 -7.60 6.63
CA ARG A 499 14.67 -6.88 5.42
C ARG A 499 14.51 -5.36 5.54
N VAL A 500 13.73 -4.88 6.51
CA VAL A 500 13.53 -3.43 6.73
C VAL A 500 14.84 -2.77 7.17
N ASP A 501 15.29 -1.80 6.37
CA ASP A 501 16.36 -0.87 6.70
C ASP A 501 15.84 0.56 6.59
N LEU A 502 15.64 1.21 7.74
CA LEU A 502 15.10 2.57 7.75
C LEU A 502 15.94 3.51 6.88
N ARG A 503 17.26 3.33 6.74
CA ARG A 503 18.13 4.23 5.94
C ARG A 503 17.77 4.23 4.46
N ARG A 504 17.07 3.18 4.00
CA ARG A 504 16.57 3.00 2.62
C ARG A 504 15.10 3.41 2.47
N SER A 505 14.37 3.62 3.56
CA SER A 505 12.97 4.08 3.51
C SER A 505 12.82 5.34 2.66
N THR A 506 11.78 5.33 1.84
CA THR A 506 11.46 6.41 0.92
C THR A 506 10.51 7.42 1.56
N ARG A 507 10.18 8.48 0.83
CA ARG A 507 9.09 9.40 1.17
C ARG A 507 7.79 8.68 1.53
N ASP A 508 7.49 7.58 0.85
CA ASP A 508 6.20 6.89 0.95
C ASP A 508 6.26 5.68 1.89
N SER A 509 7.36 4.91 1.92
CA SER A 509 7.44 3.68 2.73
C SER A 509 7.68 3.93 4.22
N LEU A 510 8.30 5.05 4.58
CA LEU A 510 8.85 5.30 5.92
C LEU A 510 7.85 5.07 7.07
N HIS A 511 6.60 5.51 6.92
CA HIS A 511 5.59 5.32 7.96
C HIS A 511 5.11 3.88 8.06
N SER A 512 5.02 3.18 6.93
CA SER A 512 4.66 1.76 6.90
C SER A 512 5.77 0.89 7.51
N ASP A 513 7.04 1.23 7.24
CA ASP A 513 8.21 0.55 7.81
C ASP A 513 8.20 0.65 9.35
N LEU A 514 7.92 1.84 9.90
CA LEU A 514 7.80 2.06 11.34
C LEU A 514 6.60 1.32 11.94
N GLU A 515 5.46 1.34 11.27
CA GLU A 515 4.25 0.64 11.73
C GLU A 515 4.48 -0.87 11.80
N LEU A 516 5.11 -1.45 10.77
CA LEU A 516 5.46 -2.88 10.74
C LEU A 516 6.42 -3.23 11.89
N LEU A 517 7.54 -2.52 12.01
CA LEU A 517 8.54 -2.78 13.07
C LEU A 517 7.91 -2.67 14.46
N GLY A 518 7.05 -1.67 14.68
CA GLY A 518 6.35 -1.48 15.94
C GLY A 518 5.36 -2.61 16.23
N LEU A 519 4.43 -2.91 15.31
CA LEU A 519 3.39 -3.92 15.55
C LEU A 519 3.95 -5.35 15.62
N ALA A 520 4.93 -5.68 14.78
CA ALA A 520 5.60 -6.98 14.80
C ALA A 520 6.60 -7.12 15.96
N GLY A 521 6.90 -6.05 16.71
CA GLY A 521 7.96 -5.99 17.73
C GLY A 521 7.97 -7.16 18.71
N LYS A 522 6.79 -7.66 19.12
CA LYS A 522 6.68 -8.78 20.06
C LYS A 522 7.06 -10.15 19.49
N VAL A 523 7.11 -10.32 18.17
CA VAL A 523 7.48 -11.59 17.51
C VAL A 523 8.85 -11.56 16.86
N LEU A 524 9.57 -10.43 16.94
CA LEU A 524 10.90 -10.32 16.36
C LEU A 524 11.92 -11.18 17.13
N PRO A 525 12.81 -11.91 16.43
CA PRO A 525 13.99 -12.49 17.05
C PRO A 525 14.86 -11.39 17.71
N THR A 526 15.55 -11.71 18.81
CA THR A 526 16.32 -10.74 19.59
C THR A 526 17.31 -9.94 18.76
N ALA A 527 18.04 -10.59 17.85
CA ALA A 527 19.00 -9.91 16.97
C ALA A 527 18.34 -8.89 16.03
N VAL A 528 17.12 -9.18 15.56
CA VAL A 528 16.34 -8.31 14.68
C VAL A 528 15.77 -7.14 15.47
N ALA A 529 15.21 -7.41 16.65
CA ALA A 529 14.71 -6.39 17.57
C ALA A 529 15.83 -5.41 17.99
N ASP A 530 17.03 -5.91 18.33
CA ASP A 530 18.18 -5.09 18.68
C ASP A 530 18.61 -4.17 17.53
N ARG A 531 18.64 -4.70 16.30
CA ARG A 531 18.94 -3.89 15.11
C ARG A 531 17.88 -2.82 14.90
N ALA A 532 16.60 -3.16 15.02
CA ALA A 532 15.48 -2.23 14.88
C ALA A 532 15.55 -1.12 15.94
N ALA A 533 15.72 -1.47 17.21
CA ALA A 533 15.82 -0.53 18.33
C ALA A 533 16.99 0.46 18.15
N ARG A 534 18.18 -0.02 17.74
CA ARG A 534 19.32 0.88 17.44
C ARG A 534 19.03 1.83 16.28
N MET A 535 18.37 1.36 15.21
CA MET A 535 17.95 2.24 14.12
C MET A 535 16.96 3.30 14.61
N LEU A 536 15.97 2.92 15.42
CA LEU A 536 14.98 3.82 15.99
C LEU A 536 15.60 4.87 16.92
N LEU A 537 16.52 4.46 17.81
CA LEU A 537 17.28 5.39 18.66
C LEU A 537 18.12 6.37 17.84
N SER A 538 18.79 5.88 16.78
CA SER A 538 19.56 6.73 15.88
C SER A 538 18.69 7.76 15.16
N GLU A 539 17.44 7.43 14.83
CA GLU A 539 16.50 8.37 14.21
C GLU A 539 15.92 9.36 15.22
N LEU A 540 15.62 8.91 16.44
CA LEU A 540 15.14 9.77 17.52
C LEU A 540 16.17 10.82 17.97
N ALA A 541 17.47 10.58 17.75
CA ALA A 541 18.52 11.53 18.05
C ALA A 541 18.49 12.80 17.16
N ASP A 542 18.01 12.69 15.91
CA ASP A 542 17.80 13.83 15.00
C ASP A 542 16.64 13.54 14.03
N PRO A 543 15.38 13.60 14.51
CA PRO A 543 14.21 13.26 13.71
C PRO A 543 14.02 14.24 12.53
N GLY A 544 14.45 15.48 12.74
CA GLY A 544 14.32 16.57 11.77
C GLY A 544 15.15 16.36 10.50
N ARG A 545 16.27 15.63 10.58
CA ARG A 545 17.17 15.39 9.44
C ARG A 545 16.46 14.75 8.26
N ARG A 546 15.75 13.66 8.49
CA ARG A 546 15.02 12.95 7.42
C ARG A 546 13.73 13.64 7.05
N LEU A 547 13.01 14.20 8.03
CA LEU A 547 11.77 14.90 7.79
C LEU A 547 11.95 16.04 6.77
N LYS A 548 13.03 16.83 6.91
CA LYS A 548 13.38 17.91 5.98
C LYS A 548 13.69 17.42 4.56
N ARG A 549 14.35 16.26 4.45
CA ARG A 549 14.74 15.65 3.16
C ARG A 549 13.55 15.03 2.44
N LEU A 550 12.85 14.09 3.10
CA LEU A 550 11.79 13.29 2.49
C LEU A 550 10.45 14.05 2.40
N ARG A 551 10.20 14.96 3.36
CA ARG A 551 8.95 15.71 3.52
C ARG A 551 7.68 14.86 3.38
N PRO A 552 7.58 13.70 4.05
CA PRO A 552 6.45 12.78 3.91
C PRO A 552 5.09 13.50 4.04
N SER A 553 4.04 12.91 3.47
CA SER A 553 2.69 13.48 3.49
C SER A 553 2.18 13.80 4.91
N ASN A 554 2.57 13.00 5.90
CA ASN A 554 2.38 13.30 7.31
C ASN A 554 3.70 13.78 7.94
N PRO A 555 3.77 15.03 8.44
CA PRO A 555 4.99 15.55 9.04
C PRO A 555 5.26 15.00 10.46
N ARG A 556 4.31 14.29 11.09
CA ARG A 556 4.44 13.73 12.44
C ARG A 556 5.26 12.44 12.43
N TYR A 557 6.58 12.60 12.49
CA TYR A 557 7.55 11.51 12.38
C TYR A 557 8.02 10.95 13.74
N GLU A 558 8.07 11.80 14.77
CA GLU A 558 8.62 11.44 16.09
C GLU A 558 7.71 10.50 16.90
N GLU A 559 6.39 10.73 16.88
CA GLU A 559 5.41 9.87 17.54
C GLU A 559 5.51 8.40 17.08
N PRO A 560 5.47 8.09 15.76
CA PRO A 560 5.64 6.72 15.28
C PRO A 560 6.98 6.08 15.69
N LEU A 561 8.07 6.84 15.76
CA LEU A 561 9.38 6.34 16.20
C LEU A 561 9.35 5.92 17.68
N ALA A 562 8.85 6.79 18.56
CA ALA A 562 8.75 6.50 19.99
C ALA A 562 7.84 5.29 20.26
N LEU A 563 6.72 5.20 19.53
CA LEU A 563 5.79 4.08 19.65
C LEU A 563 6.40 2.76 19.13
N ALA A 564 7.11 2.78 18.00
CA ALA A 564 7.80 1.61 17.49
C ALA A 564 8.86 1.11 18.48
N LEU A 565 9.66 2.02 19.06
CA LEU A 565 10.69 1.69 20.05
C LEU A 565 10.08 1.05 21.30
N ALA A 566 8.98 1.61 21.81
CA ALA A 566 8.25 1.08 22.95
C ALA A 566 7.77 -0.37 22.72
N ARG A 567 7.29 -0.67 21.52
CA ARG A 567 6.75 -1.99 21.17
C ARG A 567 7.82 -3.04 20.85
N THR A 568 9.00 -2.63 20.38
CA THR A 568 10.12 -3.55 20.14
C THR A 568 10.93 -3.87 21.40
N PHE A 569 10.82 -3.04 22.44
CA PHE A 569 11.65 -3.10 23.65
C PHE A 569 11.73 -4.50 24.30
N VAL A 570 10.57 -5.17 24.47
CA VAL A 570 10.50 -6.46 25.18
C VAL A 570 11.28 -7.56 24.45
N ALA A 571 11.40 -7.49 23.13
CA ALA A 571 12.13 -8.47 22.33
C ALA A 571 13.64 -8.22 22.28
N CYS A 572 14.10 -7.05 22.74
CA CYS A 572 15.53 -6.68 22.73
C CYS A 572 16.34 -7.45 23.79
N SER A 573 17.65 -7.55 23.57
CA SER A 573 18.63 -8.04 24.54
C SER A 573 18.72 -7.13 25.76
N LYS A 574 19.28 -7.63 26.88
CA LYS A 574 19.38 -6.85 28.12
C LYS A 574 20.27 -5.63 27.97
N GLU A 575 21.28 -5.73 27.12
CA GLU A 575 22.19 -4.65 26.74
C GLU A 575 21.40 -3.51 26.06
N ILE A 576 20.58 -3.84 25.06
CA ILE A 576 19.80 -2.83 24.33
C ILE A 576 18.64 -2.29 25.16
N GLN A 577 18.02 -3.12 25.99
CA GLN A 577 17.06 -2.63 26.98
C GLN A 577 17.69 -1.58 27.90
N ALA A 578 18.95 -1.76 28.32
CA ALA A 578 19.65 -0.77 29.15
C ALA A 578 19.97 0.53 28.38
N GLU A 579 20.39 0.43 27.11
CA GLU A 579 20.59 1.60 26.24
C GLU A 579 19.29 2.42 26.09
N VAL A 580 18.16 1.76 25.84
CA VAL A 580 16.85 2.40 25.70
C VAL A 580 16.39 3.07 27.00
N ARG A 581 16.57 2.43 28.16
CA ARG A 581 16.26 3.05 29.47
C ARG A 581 17.13 4.28 29.73
N SER A 582 18.42 4.20 29.45
CA SER A 582 19.35 5.32 29.57
C SER A 582 18.94 6.50 28.69
N TRP A 583 18.49 6.22 27.45
CA TRP A 583 17.95 7.23 26.55
C TRP A 583 16.72 7.94 27.14
N VAL A 584 15.72 7.19 27.63
CA VAL A 584 14.51 7.78 28.24
C VAL A 584 14.87 8.69 29.42
N CYS A 585 15.80 8.25 30.28
CA CYS A 585 16.29 9.04 31.40
C CYS A 585 17.05 10.31 31.00
N SER A 586 17.50 10.40 29.73
CA SER A 586 18.26 11.55 29.20
C SER A 586 17.40 12.55 28.43
N LEU A 587 16.14 12.22 28.14
CA LEU A 587 15.24 13.09 27.37
C LEU A 587 15.02 14.43 28.09
N PRO A 588 14.87 15.56 27.36
CA PRO A 588 14.28 16.76 27.94
C PRO A 588 12.79 16.52 28.26
N PRO A 589 12.12 17.40 29.04
CA PRO A 589 10.67 17.35 29.23
C PRO A 589 9.92 17.27 27.89
N VAL A 590 8.93 16.38 27.81
CA VAL A 590 8.15 16.12 26.60
C VAL A 590 6.77 16.77 26.72
N ASP A 591 6.60 17.90 26.03
CA ASP A 591 5.39 18.72 26.04
C ASP A 591 4.36 18.34 24.96
N ASP A 592 4.75 17.51 23.98
CA ASP A 592 3.83 16.91 22.99
C ASP A 592 3.17 15.63 23.53
N GLU A 593 1.84 15.66 23.67
CA GLU A 593 1.07 14.55 24.25
C GLU A 593 1.14 13.26 23.41
N LEU A 594 1.24 13.36 22.09
CA LEU A 594 1.27 12.19 21.21
C LEU A 594 2.61 11.46 21.31
N ILE A 595 3.70 12.20 21.34
CA ILE A 595 5.04 11.63 21.56
C ILE A 595 5.13 11.03 22.97
N ALA A 596 4.61 11.75 23.97
CA ALA A 596 4.60 11.31 25.36
C ALA A 596 3.89 9.97 25.57
N ARG A 597 2.85 9.64 24.78
CA ARG A 597 2.19 8.32 24.80
C ARG A 597 3.16 7.17 24.47
N GLY A 598 4.06 7.37 23.50
CA GLY A 598 5.09 6.39 23.14
C GLY A 598 6.06 6.13 24.29
N TYR A 599 6.57 7.20 24.91
CA TYR A 599 7.47 7.06 26.06
C TYR A 599 6.79 6.54 27.32
N ALA A 600 5.53 6.93 27.59
CA ALA A 600 4.76 6.38 28.69
C ALA A 600 4.53 4.86 28.52
N LEU A 601 4.25 4.40 27.29
CA LEU A 601 4.17 2.97 26.99
C LEU A 601 5.51 2.28 27.21
N LEU A 602 6.63 2.89 26.80
CA LEU A 602 7.96 2.35 27.02
C LEU A 602 8.28 2.21 28.52
N VAL A 603 8.02 3.25 29.32
CA VAL A 603 8.20 3.20 30.79
C VAL A 603 7.41 2.05 31.40
N ARG A 604 6.16 1.85 30.98
CA ARG A 604 5.29 0.75 31.45
C ARG A 604 5.74 -0.64 30.98
N ASN A 605 6.45 -0.74 29.87
CA ASN A 605 6.96 -2.01 29.35
C ASN A 605 8.25 -2.48 30.04
N VAL A 606 8.92 -1.61 30.79
CA VAL A 606 10.08 -1.98 31.60
C VAL A 606 9.61 -2.61 32.90
N ARG A 607 10.13 -3.79 33.26
CA ARG A 607 9.86 -4.39 34.57
C ARG A 607 10.46 -3.52 35.66
N ASP A 608 9.73 -3.32 36.76
CA ASP A 608 10.18 -2.50 37.89
C ASP A 608 11.61 -2.87 38.33
N LEU A 609 11.90 -4.17 38.50
CA LEU A 609 13.21 -4.67 38.95
C LEU A 609 14.36 -4.42 37.95
N ASP A 610 14.07 -4.14 36.68
CA ASP A 610 15.09 -3.86 35.67
C ASP A 610 15.57 -2.39 35.72
N TRP A 611 14.92 -1.51 36.49
CA TRP A 611 15.36 -0.14 36.74
C TRP A 611 16.42 -0.07 37.84
N SER A 612 17.55 0.57 37.54
CA SER A 612 18.59 0.89 38.52
C SER A 612 18.25 2.13 39.34
N GLU A 613 18.77 2.21 40.57
CA GLU A 613 18.58 3.41 41.42
C GLU A 613 19.15 4.69 40.79
N ALA A 614 20.21 4.59 39.98
CA ALA A 614 20.76 5.72 39.26
C ALA A 614 19.79 6.26 38.19
N GLU A 615 19.09 5.38 37.48
CA GLU A 615 18.05 5.77 36.50
C GLU A 615 16.83 6.37 37.21
N LEU A 616 16.36 5.75 38.30
CA LEU A 616 15.24 6.28 39.07
C LEU A 616 15.53 7.66 39.65
N ASN A 617 16.74 7.91 40.15
CA ASN A 617 17.14 9.23 40.63
C ASN A 617 17.12 10.29 39.53
N LYS A 618 17.45 9.94 38.27
CA LYS A 618 17.31 10.87 37.13
C LYS A 618 15.85 11.18 36.83
N LEU A 619 14.97 10.18 36.89
CA LEU A 619 13.54 10.37 36.70
C LEU A 619 12.91 11.21 37.84
N ARG A 620 13.34 11.01 39.10
CA ARG A 620 12.95 11.86 40.25
C ARG A 620 13.39 13.31 40.08
N ALA A 621 14.62 13.52 39.64
CA ALA A 621 15.21 14.87 39.46
C ALA A 621 14.80 15.55 38.15
N ARG A 622 13.90 14.93 37.38
CA ARG A 622 13.47 15.44 36.08
C ARG A 622 12.71 16.76 36.25
N PRO A 623 13.05 17.81 35.48
CA PRO A 623 12.36 19.10 35.59
C PRO A 623 10.90 18.98 35.11
N GLY A 624 10.02 19.81 35.68
CA GLY A 624 8.63 19.88 35.22
C GLY A 624 8.51 20.31 33.76
N GLY A 625 7.40 19.94 33.11
CA GLY A 625 7.13 20.24 31.70
C GLY A 625 6.67 19.04 30.87
N ASP A 626 6.75 17.82 31.40
CA ASP A 626 6.15 16.66 30.75
C ASP A 626 4.61 16.77 30.71
N THR A 627 4.01 16.27 29.64
CA THR A 627 2.56 16.07 29.62
C THR A 627 2.10 15.09 30.70
N ALA A 628 0.85 15.22 31.14
CA ALA A 628 0.27 14.37 32.19
C ALA A 628 0.42 12.87 31.90
N VAL A 629 0.38 12.45 30.63
CA VAL A 629 0.49 11.04 30.24
C VAL A 629 1.85 10.44 30.64
N LEU A 630 2.94 11.14 30.35
CA LEU A 630 4.29 10.68 30.70
C LEU A 630 4.59 10.91 32.19
N ALA A 631 4.20 12.06 32.73
CA ALA A 631 4.37 12.37 34.15
C ALA A 631 3.72 11.30 35.04
N ASN A 632 2.48 10.90 34.74
CA ASN A 632 1.77 9.87 35.50
C ASN A 632 2.43 8.47 35.35
N ALA A 633 3.00 8.15 34.19
CA ALA A 633 3.72 6.89 34.01
C ALA A 633 5.02 6.85 34.84
N ILE A 634 5.73 7.97 34.94
CA ILE A 634 6.92 8.09 35.79
C ILE A 634 6.53 8.08 37.28
N GLU A 635 5.48 8.80 37.66
CA GLU A 635 4.96 8.82 39.03
C GLU A 635 4.58 7.41 39.51
N ALA A 636 3.85 6.65 38.68
CA ALA A 636 3.48 5.27 38.98
C ALA A 636 4.71 4.37 39.22
N LEU A 637 5.75 4.52 38.41
CA LEU A 637 7.01 3.77 38.58
C LEU A 637 7.72 4.12 39.90
N LEU A 638 7.70 5.40 40.30
CA LEU A 638 8.40 5.88 41.50
C LEU A 638 7.62 5.62 42.80
N ALA A 639 6.28 5.59 42.75
CA ALA A 639 5.40 5.47 43.92
C ALA A 639 5.62 4.19 44.75
N GLY A 640 6.16 3.13 44.16
CA GLY A 640 6.52 1.90 44.87
C GLY A 640 7.81 1.98 45.70
N ARG A 641 8.63 3.02 45.51
CA ARG A 641 9.99 3.11 46.09
C ARG A 641 10.28 4.42 46.82
N ASP A 642 9.38 5.40 46.73
CA ASP A 642 9.53 6.73 47.32
C ASP A 642 8.43 6.98 48.37
N PRO A 643 8.75 6.90 49.67
CA PRO A 643 7.77 7.11 50.74
C PRO A 643 7.17 8.53 50.77
N GLU A 644 7.94 9.55 50.39
CA GLU A 644 7.47 10.95 50.40
C GLU A 644 6.48 11.19 49.25
N LEU A 645 6.81 10.68 48.06
CA LEU A 645 5.89 10.69 46.91
C LEU A 645 4.61 9.91 47.25
N ARG A 646 4.76 8.72 47.84
CA ARG A 646 3.64 7.86 48.26
C ARG A 646 2.74 8.59 49.28
N ALA A 647 3.31 9.36 50.22
CA ALA A 647 2.53 10.18 51.15
C ALA A 647 1.72 11.29 50.44
N GLY A 648 2.31 11.97 49.46
CA GLY A 648 1.62 13.00 48.66
C GLY A 648 0.45 12.45 47.83
N LEU A 649 0.53 11.20 47.36
CA LEU A 649 -0.57 10.54 46.64
C LEU A 649 -1.80 10.34 47.53
N ILE A 650 -1.63 10.04 48.82
CA ILE A 650 -2.75 9.82 49.77
C ILE A 650 -3.67 11.04 49.81
N ASP A 651 -3.11 12.24 49.92
CA ASP A 651 -3.91 13.48 50.00
C ASP A 651 -4.63 13.79 48.67
N ARG A 652 -4.01 13.50 47.52
CA ARG A 652 -4.64 13.67 46.19
C ARG A 652 -5.74 12.65 45.94
N ILE A 653 -5.52 11.38 46.32
CA ILE A 653 -6.52 10.31 46.21
C ILE A 653 -7.73 10.64 47.10
N ALA A 654 -7.49 11.12 48.33
CA ALA A 654 -8.56 11.58 49.22
C ALA A 654 -9.40 12.73 48.62
N GLN A 655 -8.86 13.49 47.67
CA GLN A 655 -9.56 14.57 46.96
C GLN A 655 -10.21 14.10 45.63
N GLY A 656 -10.09 12.82 45.29
CA GLY A 656 -10.73 12.24 44.10
C GLY A 656 -9.85 12.20 42.84
N ASP A 657 -8.52 12.35 42.95
CA ASP A 657 -7.61 12.29 41.79
C ASP A 657 -7.41 10.85 41.30
N THR A 658 -8.01 10.51 40.16
CA THR A 658 -7.95 9.17 39.57
C THR A 658 -6.59 8.83 38.99
N SER A 659 -5.80 9.83 38.59
CA SER A 659 -4.43 9.61 38.14
C SER A 659 -3.53 9.22 39.31
N ALA A 660 -3.69 9.87 40.46
CA ALA A 660 -2.98 9.51 41.68
C ALA A 660 -3.34 8.09 42.16
N LEU A 661 -4.61 7.69 42.03
CA LEU A 661 -5.05 6.32 42.33
C LEU A 661 -4.39 5.30 41.39
N ALA A 662 -4.32 5.60 40.09
CA ALA A 662 -3.64 4.74 39.13
C ALA A 662 -2.13 4.62 39.43
N SER A 663 -1.48 5.73 39.83
CA SER A 663 -0.07 5.74 40.25
C SER A 663 0.17 4.95 41.55
N TRP A 664 -0.81 4.91 42.46
CA TRP A 664 -0.73 4.12 43.70
C TRP A 664 -0.70 2.60 43.44
N GLY A 665 -1.48 2.15 42.45
CA GLY A 665 -1.56 0.74 42.05
C GLY A 665 -2.41 -0.10 43.00
N ASN A 666 -1.81 -0.77 43.98
CA ASN A 666 -2.50 -1.74 44.82
C ASN A 666 -3.48 -1.07 45.80
N VAL A 667 -4.78 -1.16 45.49
CA VAL A 667 -5.84 -0.54 46.29
C VAL A 667 -6.02 -1.18 47.66
N THR A 668 -5.55 -2.41 47.90
CA THR A 668 -5.72 -3.07 49.20
C THR A 668 -4.86 -2.45 50.31
N GLU A 669 -3.83 -1.69 49.92
CA GLU A 669 -2.92 -0.98 50.82
C GLU A 669 -3.33 0.48 51.08
N LEU A 670 -4.45 0.94 50.51
CA LEU A 670 -4.89 2.32 50.66
C LEU A 670 -5.28 2.63 52.12
N PRO A 671 -4.80 3.74 52.69
CA PRO A 671 -5.29 4.22 53.97
C PRO A 671 -6.77 4.58 53.92
N GLU A 672 -7.49 4.32 55.00
CA GLU A 672 -8.95 4.51 55.11
C GLU A 672 -9.41 5.92 54.71
N ARG A 673 -8.65 6.96 55.09
CA ARG A 673 -8.94 8.35 54.71
C ARG A 673 -8.91 8.56 53.19
N ALA A 674 -7.92 8.00 52.49
CA ALA A 674 -7.81 8.14 51.04
C ALA A 674 -8.87 7.31 50.31
N ALA A 675 -9.11 6.07 50.77
CA ALA A 675 -10.16 5.22 50.25
C ALA A 675 -11.54 5.89 50.39
N SER A 676 -11.87 6.42 51.57
CA SER A 676 -13.16 7.09 51.84
C SER A 676 -13.38 8.30 50.93
N GLY A 677 -12.39 9.19 50.81
CA GLY A 677 -12.50 10.37 49.96
C GLY A 677 -12.63 10.03 48.47
N MET A 678 -11.91 8.99 48.00
CA MET A 678 -12.02 8.54 46.62
C MET A 678 -13.35 7.82 46.33
N ILE A 679 -13.88 7.06 47.29
CA ILE A 679 -15.23 6.47 47.20
C ILE A 679 -16.28 7.57 47.10
N GLU A 680 -16.22 8.60 47.96
CA GLU A 680 -17.15 9.74 47.92
C GLU A 680 -17.11 10.45 46.55
N SER A 681 -15.90 10.74 46.04
CA SER A 681 -15.72 11.37 44.72
C SER A 681 -16.25 10.49 43.59
N SER A 682 -15.93 9.19 43.60
CA SER A 682 -16.37 8.24 42.58
C SER A 682 -17.89 8.03 42.59
N ALA A 683 -18.50 7.94 43.77
CA ALA A 683 -19.95 7.87 43.93
C ALA A 683 -20.65 9.13 43.43
N LYS A 684 -20.08 10.32 43.69
CA LYS A 684 -20.57 11.59 43.14
C LYS A 684 -20.47 11.61 41.61
N ALA A 685 -19.37 11.13 41.03
CA ALA A 685 -19.20 11.03 39.59
C ALA A 685 -20.21 10.06 38.95
N VAL A 686 -20.45 8.90 39.57
CA VAL A 686 -21.48 7.94 39.14
C VAL A 686 -22.88 8.57 39.15
N ARG A 687 -23.27 9.25 40.24
CA ARG A 687 -24.56 9.97 40.31
C ARG A 687 -24.67 11.07 39.25
N SER A 688 -23.59 11.81 39.00
CA SER A 688 -23.54 12.83 37.93
C SER A 688 -23.68 12.23 36.52
N ASN A 689 -23.16 11.01 36.30
CA ASN A 689 -23.35 10.30 35.03
C ASN A 689 -24.81 9.90 34.83
N ILE A 690 -25.49 9.42 35.88
CA ILE A 690 -26.94 9.14 35.85
C ILE A 690 -27.73 10.41 35.51
N ASP A 691 -27.47 11.51 36.22
CA ASP A 691 -28.13 12.81 35.97
C ASP A 691 -27.89 13.33 34.54
N SER A 692 -26.71 13.06 33.97
CA SER A 692 -26.38 13.46 32.60
C SER A 692 -27.10 12.58 31.58
N ALA A 693 -27.17 11.27 31.82
CA ALA A 693 -27.90 10.32 30.99
C ALA A 693 -29.39 10.70 30.89
N HIS A 694 -30.01 11.13 31.99
CA HIS A 694 -31.39 11.62 32.02
C HIS A 694 -31.60 12.91 31.20
N LYS A 695 -30.53 13.67 30.95
CA LYS A 695 -30.53 14.86 30.08
C LYS A 695 -30.15 14.51 28.63
N GLY A 696 -30.00 13.22 28.29
CA GLY A 696 -29.53 12.76 26.99
C GLY A 696 -28.05 13.08 26.72
N MET A 697 -27.28 13.43 27.75
CA MET A 697 -25.85 13.73 27.65
C MET A 697 -25.04 12.54 28.13
N TYR A 698 -24.16 12.04 27.27
CA TYR A 698 -23.26 10.94 27.58
C TYR A 698 -21.81 11.42 27.50
N GLY A 699 -21.07 11.29 28.60
CA GLY A 699 -19.64 11.60 28.65
C GLY A 699 -18.81 10.56 27.87
N TYR A 700 -17.68 11.01 27.31
CA TYR A 700 -16.67 10.17 26.65
C TYR A 700 -15.33 10.25 27.41
N GLY A 701 -14.62 9.13 27.54
CA GLY A 701 -13.27 9.07 28.14
C GLY A 701 -13.26 8.62 29.60
N SER A 702 -12.31 9.11 30.41
CA SER A 702 -12.08 8.69 31.81
C SER A 702 -13.30 8.85 32.74
N SER A 703 -14.34 9.58 32.31
CA SER A 703 -15.64 9.63 32.97
C SER A 703 -16.41 8.29 32.95
N ASN A 704 -16.03 7.36 32.06
CA ASN A 704 -16.68 6.05 31.90
C ASN A 704 -16.21 5.01 32.94
N ASP A 705 -15.08 5.25 33.62
CA ASP A 705 -14.51 4.33 34.61
C ASP A 705 -14.91 4.66 36.06
N ALA A 706 -15.82 5.63 36.25
CA ALA A 706 -16.27 6.02 37.59
C ALA A 706 -16.92 4.86 38.36
N LEU A 707 -17.79 4.08 37.69
CA LEU A 707 -18.41 2.90 38.30
C LEU A 707 -17.37 1.81 38.57
N HIS A 708 -16.42 1.59 37.66
CA HIS A 708 -15.35 0.62 37.86
C HIS A 708 -14.51 0.95 39.11
N THR A 709 -14.11 2.21 39.24
CA THR A 709 -13.32 2.71 40.38
C THR A 709 -14.09 2.55 41.69
N LEU A 710 -15.37 2.93 41.71
CA LEU A 710 -16.23 2.80 42.88
C LEU A 710 -16.41 1.33 43.30
N VAL A 711 -16.71 0.44 42.35
CA VAL A 711 -16.84 -1.00 42.62
C VAL A 711 -15.54 -1.56 43.19
N LEU A 712 -14.39 -1.23 42.58
CA LEU A 712 -13.09 -1.70 43.03
C LEU A 712 -12.83 -1.31 44.49
N LEU A 713 -13.09 -0.05 44.85
CA LEU A 713 -12.85 0.45 46.20
C LEU A 713 -13.86 -0.12 47.20
N ASN A 714 -15.15 -0.21 46.86
CA ASN A 714 -16.17 -0.78 47.74
C ASN A 714 -15.88 -2.24 48.12
N LEU A 715 -15.33 -3.03 47.18
CA LEU A 715 -14.99 -4.44 47.41
C LEU A 715 -13.81 -4.64 48.35
N TRP A 716 -12.85 -3.70 48.37
CA TRP A 716 -11.63 -3.80 49.18
C TRP A 716 -11.65 -2.94 50.44
N HIS A 717 -12.53 -1.93 50.51
CA HIS A 717 -12.73 -1.02 51.65
C HIS A 717 -14.19 -1.00 52.11
N PRO A 718 -14.71 -2.12 52.66
CA PRO A 718 -16.13 -2.27 52.97
C PRO A 718 -16.67 -1.30 54.03
N ALA A 719 -15.81 -0.79 54.91
CA ALA A 719 -16.20 0.14 55.97
C ALA A 719 -16.66 1.52 55.44
N ALA A 720 -16.13 1.93 54.28
CA ALA A 720 -16.43 3.21 53.65
C ALA A 720 -17.27 3.06 52.35
N ALA A 721 -17.74 1.86 52.04
CA ALA A 721 -18.35 1.53 50.76
C ALA A 721 -19.69 2.26 50.53
N ASP A 722 -19.87 2.82 49.33
CA ASP A 722 -21.13 3.41 48.87
C ASP A 722 -21.75 2.50 47.79
N TRP A 723 -22.42 1.43 48.24
CA TRP A 723 -23.07 0.48 47.35
C TRP A 723 -24.35 1.04 46.71
N ASP A 724 -25.00 2.01 47.36
CA ASP A 724 -26.22 2.64 46.86
C ASP A 724 -25.99 3.32 45.51
N ALA A 725 -24.85 4.02 45.34
CA ALA A 725 -24.48 4.61 44.06
C ALA A 725 -24.26 3.57 42.95
N CYS A 726 -23.65 2.41 43.26
CA CYS A 726 -23.47 1.31 42.30
C CYS A 726 -24.82 0.71 41.87
N VAL A 727 -25.69 0.42 42.84
CA VAL A 727 -27.02 -0.14 42.61
C VAL A 727 -27.86 0.84 41.80
N ALA A 728 -27.84 2.13 42.14
CA ALA A 728 -28.56 3.16 41.39
C ALA A 728 -28.12 3.23 39.92
N ALA A 729 -26.82 3.13 39.64
CA ALA A 729 -26.31 3.15 38.26
C ALA A 729 -26.78 1.94 37.45
N ILE A 730 -26.73 0.73 38.03
CA ILE A 730 -27.16 -0.50 37.36
C ILE A 730 -28.70 -0.54 37.23
N ALA A 731 -29.42 0.01 38.21
CA ALA A 731 -30.87 0.13 38.23
C ALA A 731 -31.42 1.16 37.23
N ASP A 732 -30.62 2.14 36.84
CA ASP A 732 -31.05 3.21 35.94
C ASP A 732 -31.23 2.74 34.48
N GLU A 733 -32.34 3.14 33.86
CA GLU A 733 -32.70 2.71 32.50
C GLU A 733 -32.03 3.56 31.40
N GLN A 734 -31.68 4.81 31.72
CA GLN A 734 -31.10 5.77 30.78
C GLN A 734 -29.57 5.67 30.71
N SER A 735 -28.95 5.04 31.70
CA SER A 735 -27.50 4.84 31.79
C SER A 735 -26.95 4.09 30.57
N SER A 736 -25.84 4.59 30.05
CA SER A 736 -25.18 3.99 28.90
C SER A 736 -24.55 2.64 29.27
N PRO A 737 -24.73 1.58 28.47
CA PRO A 737 -23.98 0.34 28.63
C PRO A 737 -22.46 0.56 28.77
N ASP A 738 -21.90 1.55 28.07
CA ASP A 738 -20.48 1.89 28.12
C ASP A 738 -20.02 2.39 29.49
N HIS A 739 -20.92 3.01 30.27
CA HIS A 739 -20.64 3.46 31.65
C HIS A 739 -20.76 2.33 32.67
N LEU A 740 -21.51 1.27 32.33
CA LEU A 740 -21.78 0.16 33.23
C LEU A 740 -20.80 -1.00 33.03
N ALA A 741 -20.38 -1.26 31.79
CA ALA A 741 -19.67 -2.48 31.40
C ALA A 741 -18.43 -2.78 32.25
N SER A 742 -17.53 -1.80 32.42
CA SER A 742 -16.28 -1.96 33.16
C SER A 742 -16.52 -2.29 34.66
N GLY A 743 -17.55 -1.69 35.26
CA GLY A 743 -17.95 -1.95 36.65
C GLY A 743 -18.62 -3.31 36.83
N VAL A 744 -19.57 -3.67 35.96
CA VAL A 744 -20.23 -4.99 35.97
C VAL A 744 -19.21 -6.11 35.75
N ASN A 745 -18.26 -5.94 34.84
CA ASN A 745 -17.19 -6.92 34.62
C ASN A 745 -16.30 -7.14 35.85
N LEU A 746 -16.07 -6.10 36.66
CA LEU A 746 -15.34 -6.24 37.92
C LEU A 746 -16.17 -6.97 38.98
N LEU A 747 -17.47 -6.69 39.08
CA LEU A 747 -18.40 -7.43 39.95
C LEU A 747 -18.46 -8.93 39.59
N ILE A 748 -18.39 -9.28 38.30
CA ILE A 748 -18.31 -10.69 37.86
C ILE A 748 -17.05 -11.36 38.40
N ARG A 749 -15.89 -10.69 38.29
CA ARG A 749 -14.59 -11.25 38.71
C ARG A 749 -14.47 -11.42 40.22
N LEU A 750 -15.14 -10.57 41.00
CA LEU A 750 -15.07 -10.55 42.45
C LEU A 750 -16.45 -10.77 43.08
N SER A 751 -17.28 -11.60 42.43
CA SER A 751 -18.67 -11.81 42.80
C SER A 751 -18.82 -12.27 44.25
N GLU A 752 -17.93 -13.15 44.71
CA GLU A 752 -17.85 -13.66 46.08
C GLU A 752 -17.75 -12.57 47.15
N LYS A 753 -17.12 -11.43 46.84
CA LYS A 753 -16.93 -10.30 47.77
C LYS A 753 -18.13 -9.35 47.84
N ILE A 754 -19.15 -9.51 47.01
CA ILE A 754 -20.34 -8.67 47.02
C ILE A 754 -21.18 -9.00 48.26
N PRO A 755 -21.54 -8.01 49.12
CA PRO A 755 -22.39 -8.26 50.29
C PRO A 755 -23.78 -8.78 49.93
N ASP A 756 -24.34 -9.70 50.72
CA ASP A 756 -25.64 -10.35 50.44
C ASP A 756 -26.78 -9.35 50.24
N ALA A 757 -26.83 -8.28 51.07
CA ALA A 757 -27.83 -7.23 50.92
C ALA A 757 -27.76 -6.53 49.55
N VAL A 758 -26.57 -6.38 48.99
CA VAL A 758 -26.35 -5.77 47.67
C VAL A 758 -26.67 -6.76 46.56
N ARG A 759 -26.36 -8.05 46.74
CA ARG A 759 -26.74 -9.12 45.80
C ARG A 759 -28.25 -9.14 45.56
N GLU A 760 -29.04 -9.08 46.64
CA GLU A 760 -30.50 -9.02 46.54
C GLU A 760 -30.98 -7.79 45.77
N GLN A 761 -30.39 -6.62 46.02
CA GLN A 761 -30.75 -5.38 45.33
C GLN A 761 -30.39 -5.39 43.83
N LEU A 762 -29.37 -6.13 43.42
CA LEU A 762 -28.91 -6.20 42.03
C LEU A 762 -29.69 -7.19 41.16
N ARG A 763 -30.45 -8.13 41.76
CA ARG A 763 -31.18 -9.17 41.01
C ARG A 763 -32.09 -8.62 39.91
N GLU A 764 -33.04 -7.76 40.27
CA GLU A 764 -34.00 -7.19 39.32
C GLU A 764 -33.31 -6.28 38.28
N PRO A 765 -32.41 -5.34 38.67
CA PRO A 765 -31.64 -4.55 37.71
C PRO A 765 -30.89 -5.38 36.67
N LEU A 766 -30.21 -6.46 37.10
CA LEU A 766 -29.44 -7.31 36.20
C LEU A 766 -30.35 -8.16 35.29
N ALA A 767 -31.47 -8.66 35.81
CA ALA A 767 -32.46 -9.38 34.99
C ALA A 767 -33.05 -8.48 33.88
N ARG A 768 -33.33 -7.22 34.21
CA ARG A 768 -33.77 -6.21 33.21
C ARG A 768 -32.69 -5.94 32.17
N LEU A 769 -31.43 -5.74 32.60
CA LEU A 769 -30.32 -5.54 31.66
C LEU A 769 -30.10 -6.74 30.75
N ALA A 770 -30.17 -7.96 31.27
CA ALA A 770 -30.03 -9.21 30.50
C ALA A 770 -31.13 -9.38 29.44
N SER A 771 -32.35 -8.93 29.75
CA SER A 771 -33.54 -9.05 28.89
C SER A 771 -33.76 -7.85 27.97
N ARG A 772 -32.89 -6.83 28.00
CA ARG A 772 -32.99 -5.64 27.14
C ARG A 772 -32.96 -6.03 25.65
N THR A 773 -33.76 -5.36 24.85
CA THR A 773 -33.70 -5.48 23.38
C THR A 773 -32.31 -5.09 22.88
N PRO A 774 -31.72 -5.85 21.94
CA PRO A 774 -30.44 -5.48 21.34
C PRO A 774 -30.54 -4.07 20.74
N ASP A 775 -29.54 -3.22 20.99
CA ASP A 775 -29.43 -1.95 20.26
C ASP A 775 -29.21 -2.28 18.77
N PRO A 776 -30.12 -1.91 17.86
CA PRO A 776 -29.97 -2.21 16.43
C PRO A 776 -28.72 -1.55 15.81
N ASN A 777 -28.11 -0.57 16.48
CA ASN A 777 -26.87 0.06 16.07
C ASN A 777 -25.62 -0.54 16.74
N HIS A 778 -25.76 -1.59 17.56
CA HIS A 778 -24.62 -2.33 18.09
C HIS A 778 -23.83 -2.93 16.93
N GLY A 779 -22.53 -2.63 16.85
CA GLY A 779 -21.66 -3.00 15.72
C GLY A 779 -21.82 -2.16 14.44
N LEU A 780 -22.74 -1.20 14.39
CA LEU A 780 -22.99 -0.33 13.22
C LEU A 780 -22.91 1.16 13.62
N GLY A 781 -21.69 1.71 13.62
CA GLY A 781 -21.44 3.13 13.87
C GLY A 781 -19.96 3.47 14.08
N PHE A 782 -19.61 4.76 14.07
CA PHE A 782 -18.26 5.26 14.40
C PHE A 782 -17.81 4.89 15.83
N PHE A 783 -18.77 4.55 16.69
CA PHE A 783 -18.56 4.16 18.08
C PHE A 783 -19.27 2.83 18.32
N ASN A 784 -18.51 1.75 18.44
CA ASN A 784 -19.03 0.45 18.80
C ASN A 784 -19.45 0.48 20.28
N ARG A 785 -20.76 0.55 20.56
CA ARG A 785 -21.32 0.57 21.92
C ARG A 785 -21.22 -0.81 22.56
N ALA A 786 -20.89 -0.92 23.84
CA ALA A 786 -20.82 -2.18 24.56
C ALA A 786 -22.20 -2.88 24.64
N ASP A 787 -22.23 -4.20 24.46
CA ASP A 787 -23.41 -5.02 24.79
C ASP A 787 -23.26 -5.63 26.19
N ILE A 788 -23.99 -5.08 27.16
CA ILE A 788 -23.91 -5.51 28.55
C ILE A 788 -24.77 -6.73 28.89
N ARG A 789 -25.60 -7.23 27.96
CA ARG A 789 -26.60 -8.26 28.26
C ARG A 789 -25.95 -9.57 28.72
N GLY A 790 -24.86 -9.97 28.05
CA GLY A 790 -24.10 -11.17 28.41
C GLY A 790 -23.48 -11.07 29.80
N ASP A 791 -22.80 -9.95 30.08
CA ASP A 791 -22.18 -9.68 31.38
C ASP A 791 -23.22 -9.56 32.51
N ALA A 792 -24.36 -8.91 32.28
CA ALA A 792 -25.44 -8.80 33.25
C ALA A 792 -26.05 -10.16 33.61
N LEU A 793 -26.29 -11.02 32.61
CA LEU A 793 -26.79 -12.37 32.83
C LEU A 793 -25.76 -13.23 33.58
N LEU A 794 -24.48 -13.13 33.22
CA LEU A 794 -23.40 -13.83 33.93
C LEU A 794 -23.34 -13.40 35.40
N LEU A 795 -23.36 -12.10 35.69
CA LEU A 795 -23.34 -11.60 37.07
C LEU A 795 -24.57 -12.07 37.85
N LEU A 796 -25.77 -12.02 37.25
CA LEU A 796 -27.01 -12.48 37.88
C LEU A 796 -26.90 -13.94 38.35
N ASN A 797 -26.36 -14.81 37.50
CA ASN A 797 -26.17 -16.23 37.85
C ASN A 797 -25.09 -16.42 38.92
N LEU A 798 -24.06 -15.58 38.97
CA LEU A 798 -23.00 -15.66 39.99
C LEU A 798 -23.47 -15.19 41.37
N ILE A 799 -24.39 -14.22 41.42
CA ILE A 799 -24.96 -13.76 42.69
C ILE A 799 -26.15 -14.61 43.14
N SER A 800 -26.76 -15.38 42.24
CA SER A 800 -27.94 -16.25 42.46
C SER A 800 -27.71 -17.68 41.92
N PRO A 801 -26.71 -18.42 42.41
CA PRO A 801 -26.33 -19.71 41.83
C PRO A 801 -27.43 -20.78 41.88
N ASP A 802 -28.32 -20.73 42.88
CA ASP A 802 -29.43 -21.69 43.02
C ASP A 802 -30.51 -21.55 41.92
N GLU A 803 -30.52 -20.44 41.19
CA GLU A 803 -31.44 -20.17 40.07
C GLU A 803 -30.81 -20.50 38.70
N ALA A 804 -29.52 -20.83 38.66
CA ALA A 804 -28.75 -21.02 37.43
C ALA A 804 -28.91 -22.44 36.85
N SER A 805 -29.91 -22.65 36.00
CA SER A 805 -30.13 -23.96 35.34
C SER A 805 -29.14 -24.25 34.20
N ASP A 806 -29.05 -25.51 33.75
CA ASP A 806 -28.28 -25.90 32.54
C ASP A 806 -28.85 -25.30 31.25
N ASN A 807 -30.14 -24.95 31.24
CA ASN A 807 -30.76 -24.23 30.14
C ASN A 807 -30.13 -22.85 29.96
N THR A 808 -29.71 -22.19 31.04
CA THR A 808 -29.07 -20.87 30.99
C THR A 808 -27.74 -20.91 30.23
N VAL A 809 -26.92 -21.96 30.42
CA VAL A 809 -25.67 -22.15 29.65
C VAL A 809 -25.99 -22.34 28.17
N THR A 810 -27.01 -23.15 27.86
CA THR A 810 -27.42 -23.43 26.48
C THR A 810 -27.92 -22.17 25.76
N ASP A 811 -28.70 -21.34 26.45
CA ASP A 811 -29.21 -20.06 25.92
C ASP A 811 -28.09 -19.05 25.66
N LEU A 812 -27.07 -19.02 26.54
CA LEU A 812 -25.88 -18.18 26.37
C LEU A 812 -25.05 -18.61 25.16
N LEU A 813 -24.79 -19.90 25.03
CA LEU A 813 -23.99 -20.46 23.93
C LEU A 813 -24.68 -20.38 22.56
N SER A 814 -26.01 -20.19 22.54
CA SER A 814 -26.80 -20.01 21.30
C SER A 814 -26.96 -18.53 20.90
N GLY A 815 -26.38 -17.60 21.66
CA GLY A 815 -26.52 -16.16 21.48
C GLY A 815 -25.49 -15.50 20.55
N ALA A 816 -25.45 -14.17 20.61
CA ALA A 816 -24.41 -13.35 19.97
C ALA A 816 -23.02 -13.59 20.61
N PRO A 817 -21.90 -13.18 19.98
CA PRO A 817 -20.55 -13.45 20.49
C PRO A 817 -20.32 -13.11 21.96
N ASP A 818 -20.84 -11.98 22.45
CA ASP A 818 -20.70 -11.59 23.86
C ASP A 818 -21.43 -12.53 24.82
N ARG A 819 -22.59 -13.08 24.41
CA ARG A 819 -23.31 -14.09 25.21
C ARG A 819 -22.59 -15.43 25.20
N ILE A 820 -22.00 -15.81 24.08
CA ILE A 820 -21.18 -17.02 23.99
C ILE A 820 -19.97 -16.90 24.93
N GLN A 821 -19.28 -15.75 24.94
CA GLN A 821 -18.19 -15.50 25.87
C GLN A 821 -18.64 -15.57 27.34
N ALA A 822 -19.80 -15.00 27.67
CA ALA A 822 -20.38 -15.10 29.00
C ALA A 822 -20.69 -16.57 29.38
N GLY A 823 -21.22 -17.36 28.45
CA GLY A 823 -21.44 -18.80 28.63
C GLY A 823 -20.15 -19.57 28.88
N ILE A 824 -19.08 -19.27 28.14
CA ILE A 824 -17.75 -19.87 28.34
C ILE A 824 -17.21 -19.54 29.74
N ARG A 825 -17.36 -18.29 30.21
CA ARG A 825 -16.94 -17.91 31.56
C ARG A 825 -17.75 -18.62 32.64
N LEU A 826 -19.07 -18.77 32.44
CA LEU A 826 -19.93 -19.52 33.37
C LEU A 826 -19.49 -20.99 33.45
N ILE A 827 -19.18 -21.62 32.32
CA ILE A 827 -18.62 -22.98 32.28
C ILE A 827 -17.30 -23.03 33.05
N ALA A 828 -16.40 -22.08 32.79
CA ALA A 828 -15.10 -22.00 33.46
C ALA A 828 -15.25 -21.98 34.99
N MET A 829 -16.19 -21.15 35.49
CA MET A 829 -16.47 -20.97 36.91
C MET A 829 -17.15 -22.17 37.59
N ARG A 830 -18.03 -22.90 36.88
CA ARG A 830 -18.69 -24.11 37.42
C ARG A 830 -17.72 -25.28 37.63
N ARG A 831 -16.61 -25.32 36.88
CA ARG A 831 -15.55 -26.33 37.00
C ARG A 831 -16.06 -27.78 36.86
N GLU A 832 -17.05 -27.98 36.00
CA GLU A 832 -17.66 -29.29 35.74
C GLU A 832 -16.98 -30.00 34.54
N PRO A 833 -16.25 -31.11 34.75
CA PRO A 833 -15.53 -31.80 33.68
C PRO A 833 -16.43 -32.27 32.51
N SER A 834 -17.72 -32.51 32.76
CA SER A 834 -18.71 -32.87 31.73
C SER A 834 -18.88 -31.80 30.65
N GLN A 835 -18.62 -30.53 30.97
CA GLN A 835 -18.76 -29.39 30.05
C GLN A 835 -17.55 -29.21 29.11
N LEU A 836 -16.49 -30.01 29.26
CA LEU A 836 -15.30 -29.93 28.40
C LEU A 836 -15.64 -30.08 26.91
N GLY A 837 -16.65 -30.90 26.59
CA GLY A 837 -17.11 -31.07 25.21
C GLY A 837 -17.61 -29.77 24.56
N ALA A 838 -18.26 -28.89 25.33
CA ALA A 838 -18.72 -27.58 24.85
C ALA A 838 -17.53 -26.65 24.56
N LEU A 839 -16.55 -26.59 25.48
CA LEU A 839 -15.32 -25.82 25.27
C LEU A 839 -14.53 -26.33 24.05
N ALA A 840 -14.43 -27.65 23.89
CA ALA A 840 -13.77 -28.25 22.74
C ALA A 840 -14.47 -27.90 21.42
N ALA A 841 -15.80 -27.93 21.36
CA ALA A 841 -16.55 -27.50 20.17
C ALA A 841 -16.30 -26.01 19.84
N LEU A 842 -16.38 -25.14 20.84
CA LEU A 842 -16.18 -23.69 20.69
C LEU A 842 -14.72 -23.30 20.36
N SER A 843 -13.74 -24.18 20.65
CA SER A 843 -12.34 -23.95 20.27
C SER A 843 -12.14 -23.81 18.74
N THR A 844 -13.09 -24.30 17.94
CA THR A 844 -13.06 -24.25 16.47
C THR A 844 -13.88 -23.11 15.87
N HIS A 845 -14.41 -22.21 16.69
CA HIS A 845 -15.25 -21.11 16.23
C HIS A 845 -14.47 -20.14 15.30
N SER A 846 -15.16 -19.52 14.33
CA SER A 846 -14.53 -18.58 13.39
C SER A 846 -14.10 -17.25 14.03
N ASP A 847 -14.68 -16.92 15.18
CA ASP A 847 -14.42 -15.72 15.98
C ASP A 847 -13.24 -15.94 16.94
N LEU A 848 -12.23 -15.09 16.85
CA LEU A 848 -11.04 -15.14 17.69
C LEU A 848 -11.37 -14.85 19.16
N GLU A 849 -12.30 -13.95 19.46
CA GLU A 849 -12.61 -13.57 20.85
C GLU A 849 -13.26 -14.74 21.60
N ILE A 850 -14.12 -15.50 20.91
CA ILE A 850 -14.69 -16.75 21.45
C ILE A 850 -13.58 -17.78 21.70
N ARG A 851 -12.69 -18.00 20.73
CA ARG A 851 -11.54 -18.92 20.90
C ARG A 851 -10.59 -18.48 22.01
N SER A 852 -10.36 -17.18 22.16
CA SER A 852 -9.56 -16.57 23.24
C SER A 852 -10.21 -16.77 24.61
N ALA A 853 -11.53 -16.63 24.70
CA ALA A 853 -12.29 -16.95 25.91
C ALA A 853 -12.17 -18.43 26.27
N VAL A 854 -12.29 -19.35 25.29
CA VAL A 854 -12.08 -20.79 25.49
C VAL A 854 -10.66 -21.09 25.96
N ALA A 855 -9.64 -20.49 25.33
CA ALA A 855 -8.24 -20.67 25.71
C ALA A 855 -7.99 -20.22 27.15
N GLY A 856 -8.58 -19.07 27.54
CA GLY A 856 -8.56 -18.58 28.93
C GLY A 856 -9.23 -19.54 29.91
N ALA A 857 -10.43 -20.03 29.60
CA ALA A 857 -11.18 -20.97 30.44
C ALA A 857 -10.41 -22.29 30.64
N LEU A 858 -9.84 -22.84 29.57
CA LEU A 858 -9.04 -24.07 29.63
C LEU A 858 -7.74 -23.87 30.41
N ALA A 859 -7.10 -22.71 30.30
CA ALA A 859 -5.91 -22.37 31.09
C ALA A 859 -6.23 -22.26 32.59
N GLU A 860 -7.37 -21.67 32.94
CA GLU A 860 -7.87 -21.62 34.33
C GLU A 860 -8.14 -23.02 34.87
N TRP A 861 -8.86 -23.86 34.11
CA TRP A 861 -9.11 -25.26 34.46
C TRP A 861 -7.81 -26.05 34.64
N LEU A 862 -6.82 -25.83 33.77
CA LEU A 862 -5.51 -26.47 33.88
C LEU A 862 -4.79 -26.08 35.17
N ALA A 863 -4.79 -24.80 35.53
CA ALA A 863 -4.18 -24.29 36.75
C ALA A 863 -4.86 -24.83 38.03
N LEU A 864 -6.15 -25.14 37.96
CA LEU A 864 -6.96 -25.67 39.06
C LEU A 864 -7.12 -27.20 39.03
N ASP A 865 -6.44 -27.89 38.11
CA ASP A 865 -6.50 -29.35 37.87
C ASP A 865 -7.90 -29.90 37.53
N VAL A 866 -8.75 -29.08 36.89
CA VAL A 866 -10.06 -29.48 36.38
C VAL A 866 -9.91 -30.15 35.01
N ALA A 867 -10.21 -31.44 34.94
CA ALA A 867 -10.05 -32.26 33.73
C ALA A 867 -8.63 -32.17 33.11
N GLY A 868 -7.59 -32.12 33.95
CA GLY A 868 -6.21 -31.71 33.62
C GLY A 868 -5.70 -32.11 32.23
N GLU A 869 -5.44 -33.40 31.99
CA GLU A 869 -4.84 -33.88 30.73
C GLU A 869 -5.77 -33.67 29.52
N GLN A 870 -7.09 -33.79 29.69
CA GLN A 870 -8.04 -33.56 28.59
C GLN A 870 -8.13 -32.07 28.24
N SER A 871 -8.17 -31.18 29.24
CA SER A 871 -8.10 -29.73 29.06
C SER A 871 -6.81 -29.32 28.36
N ARG A 872 -5.66 -29.91 28.75
CA ARG A 872 -4.37 -29.69 28.11
C ARG A 872 -4.40 -30.04 26.63
N ARG A 873 -4.95 -31.20 26.25
CA ARG A 873 -5.02 -31.64 24.85
C ARG A 873 -5.79 -30.67 23.96
N VAL A 874 -6.97 -30.22 24.41
CA VAL A 874 -7.78 -29.25 23.68
C VAL A 874 -7.01 -27.93 23.54
N LEU A 875 -6.38 -27.48 24.63
CA LEU A 875 -5.62 -26.24 24.64
C LEU A 875 -4.37 -26.31 23.74
N THR A 876 -3.62 -27.40 23.75
CA THR A 876 -2.46 -27.61 22.86
C THR A 876 -2.89 -27.62 21.39
N GLN A 877 -4.02 -28.24 21.05
CA GLN A 877 -4.55 -28.17 19.68
C GLN A 877 -4.91 -26.73 19.30
N LEU A 878 -5.57 -25.98 20.19
CA LEU A 878 -5.92 -24.58 19.96
C LEU A 878 -4.68 -23.67 19.81
N LEU A 879 -3.61 -23.96 20.55
CA LEU A 879 -2.33 -23.25 20.50
C LEU A 879 -1.42 -23.69 19.35
N SER A 880 -1.79 -24.73 18.59
CA SER A 880 -1.03 -25.15 17.40
C SER A 880 -1.18 -24.19 16.23
N GLU A 881 -2.13 -23.25 16.30
CA GLU A 881 -2.30 -22.19 15.32
C GLU A 881 -1.06 -21.27 15.29
N PRO A 882 -0.60 -20.82 14.11
CA PRO A 882 0.65 -20.08 13.97
C PRO A 882 0.56 -18.59 14.39
N GLY A 883 -0.50 -18.20 15.11
CA GLY A 883 -0.69 -16.89 15.72
C GLY A 883 -0.13 -16.83 17.14
N VAL A 884 -0.27 -15.69 17.82
CA VAL A 884 0.30 -15.47 19.16
C VAL A 884 -0.68 -14.97 20.22
N GLU A 885 -1.89 -14.53 19.84
CA GLU A 885 -2.81 -13.95 20.83
C GLU A 885 -3.42 -14.97 21.79
N LEU A 886 -3.71 -16.19 21.32
CA LEU A 886 -4.19 -17.26 22.18
C LEU A 886 -3.13 -17.63 23.25
N ALA A 887 -1.87 -17.78 22.85
CA ALA A 887 -0.76 -18.03 23.78
C ALA A 887 -0.53 -16.86 24.75
N THR A 888 -0.71 -15.62 24.28
CA THR A 888 -0.63 -14.42 25.14
C THR A 888 -1.75 -14.42 26.18
N ARG A 889 -2.98 -14.80 25.80
CA ARG A 889 -4.09 -14.96 26.73
C ARG A 889 -3.82 -16.06 27.76
N VAL A 890 -3.38 -17.23 27.31
CA VAL A 890 -3.08 -18.40 28.16
C VAL A 890 -1.99 -18.08 29.18
N SER A 891 -0.84 -17.56 28.74
CA SER A 891 0.27 -17.22 29.64
C SER A 891 -0.14 -16.22 30.73
N ARG A 892 -0.98 -15.23 30.39
CA ARG A 892 -1.51 -14.28 31.37
C ARG A 892 -2.49 -14.94 32.35
N THR A 893 -3.37 -15.83 31.89
CA THR A 893 -4.28 -16.55 32.80
C THR A 893 -3.52 -17.44 33.76
N LEU A 894 -2.54 -18.21 33.28
CA LEU A 894 -1.71 -19.07 34.14
C LEU A 894 -1.00 -18.26 35.24
N PHE A 895 -0.51 -17.06 34.89
CA PHE A 895 0.10 -16.15 35.86
C PHE A 895 -0.84 -15.68 36.98
N GLN A 896 -2.15 -15.63 36.72
CA GLN A 896 -3.14 -15.12 37.67
C GLN A 896 -3.78 -16.19 38.55
N THR A 897 -3.75 -17.47 38.15
CA THR A 897 -4.65 -18.49 38.72
C THR A 897 -3.97 -19.44 39.71
N GLY A 898 -2.74 -19.91 39.44
CA GLY A 898 -2.02 -20.84 40.33
C GLY A 898 -1.22 -21.92 39.60
N ARG A 899 -0.54 -22.80 40.36
CA ARG A 899 0.35 -23.87 39.86
C ARG A 899 -0.35 -25.23 39.89
N SER A 900 -0.16 -26.03 38.83
CA SER A 900 -0.46 -27.46 38.77
C SER A 900 0.58 -28.18 37.90
N ALA A 901 0.67 -29.52 37.98
CA ALA A 901 1.60 -30.29 37.16
C ALA A 901 1.35 -30.10 35.65
N SER A 902 0.07 -30.07 35.25
CA SER A 902 -0.30 -29.87 33.84
C SER A 902 -0.04 -28.43 33.37
N ALA A 903 -0.22 -27.44 34.25
CA ALA A 903 0.10 -26.04 33.97
C ALA A 903 1.61 -25.82 33.82
N GLU A 904 2.44 -26.53 34.59
CA GLU A 904 3.89 -26.48 34.51
C GLU A 904 4.43 -27.04 33.19
N VAL A 905 3.86 -28.15 32.71
CA VAL A 905 4.18 -28.70 31.37
C VAL A 905 3.88 -27.68 30.28
N LEU A 906 2.69 -27.07 30.29
CA LEU A 906 2.31 -26.08 29.28
C LEU A 906 3.17 -24.80 29.37
N ALA A 907 3.49 -24.34 30.57
CA ALA A 907 4.40 -23.20 30.76
C ALA A 907 5.77 -23.49 30.14
N ASN A 908 6.32 -24.68 30.36
CA ASN A 908 7.59 -25.10 29.75
C ASN A 908 7.51 -25.18 28.21
N GLU A 909 6.40 -25.67 27.64
CA GLU A 909 6.17 -25.64 26.18
C GLU A 909 6.19 -24.19 25.65
N LEU A 910 5.50 -23.27 26.33
CA LEU A 910 5.41 -21.86 25.97
C LEU A 910 6.72 -21.07 26.16
N ALA A 911 7.71 -21.60 26.90
CA ALA A 911 9.00 -20.95 27.11
C ALA A 911 9.79 -20.75 25.80
N SER A 912 9.51 -21.56 24.78
CA SER A 912 10.12 -21.48 23.45
C SER A 912 9.26 -20.77 22.40
N HIS A 913 8.11 -20.21 22.81
CA HIS A 913 7.12 -19.63 21.90
C HIS A 913 7.68 -18.43 21.11
N PRO A 914 7.27 -18.19 19.83
CA PRO A 914 7.78 -17.08 19.01
C PRO A 914 7.60 -15.68 19.61
N SER A 915 6.52 -15.45 20.37
CA SER A 915 6.27 -14.17 21.04
C SER A 915 7.19 -13.95 22.26
N ALA A 916 7.99 -12.89 22.22
CA ALA A 916 8.82 -12.43 23.33
C ALA A 916 7.99 -12.10 24.59
N VAL A 917 6.76 -11.60 24.42
CA VAL A 917 5.84 -11.32 25.52
C VAL A 917 5.42 -12.61 26.22
N VAL A 918 5.08 -13.65 25.46
CA VAL A 918 4.74 -14.97 26.02
C VAL A 918 5.93 -15.55 26.78
N ARG A 919 7.13 -15.52 26.18
CA ARG A 919 8.35 -15.99 26.86
C ARG A 919 8.64 -15.22 28.16
N ALA A 920 8.46 -13.89 28.15
CA ALA A 920 8.66 -13.06 29.32
C ALA A 920 7.66 -13.38 30.45
N HIS A 921 6.36 -13.53 30.13
CA HIS A 921 5.34 -13.93 31.09
C HIS A 921 5.64 -15.30 31.71
N VAL A 922 5.98 -16.29 30.87
CA VAL A 922 6.28 -17.65 31.31
C VAL A 922 7.53 -17.69 32.18
N THR A 923 8.58 -16.95 31.80
CA THR A 923 9.82 -16.88 32.61
C THR A 923 9.53 -16.33 34.01
N GLU A 924 8.71 -15.28 34.09
CA GLU A 924 8.33 -14.71 35.38
C GLU A 924 7.44 -15.68 36.18
N LEU A 925 6.48 -16.32 35.52
CA LEU A 925 5.61 -17.33 36.12
C LEU A 925 6.40 -18.46 36.78
N LEU A 926 7.32 -19.09 36.04
CA LEU A 926 8.15 -20.19 36.54
C LEU A 926 9.00 -19.74 37.74
N ARG A 927 9.60 -18.53 37.66
CA ARG A 927 10.36 -17.96 38.78
C ARG A 927 9.50 -17.73 40.04
N THR A 928 8.26 -17.34 39.85
CA THR A 928 7.31 -17.09 40.96
C THR A 928 6.95 -18.41 41.65
N TRP A 929 6.72 -19.46 40.86
CA TRP A 929 6.46 -20.81 41.36
C TRP A 929 7.66 -21.43 42.09
N ASP A 930 8.88 -21.27 41.57
CA ASP A 930 10.10 -21.76 42.21
C ASP A 930 10.34 -21.10 43.58
N ARG A 931 10.04 -19.79 43.69
CA ARG A 931 10.16 -19.05 44.96
C ARG A 931 9.17 -19.53 46.00
N ALA A 932 7.90 -19.73 45.61
CA ALA A 932 6.88 -20.24 46.51
C ALA A 932 7.24 -21.64 47.04
N GLU A 933 7.81 -22.50 46.18
CA GLU A 933 8.27 -23.84 46.59
C GLU A 933 9.47 -23.78 47.55
N ALA A 934 10.42 -22.85 47.33
CA ALA A 934 11.55 -22.65 48.24
C ALA A 934 11.12 -22.12 49.63
N GLU A 935 10.06 -21.32 49.69
CA GLU A 935 9.48 -20.80 50.93
C GLU A 935 8.68 -21.88 51.70
N ASP A 936 7.92 -22.73 51.01
CA ASP A 936 7.20 -23.86 51.61
C ASP A 936 8.15 -24.94 52.17
N VAL A 937 9.27 -25.23 51.50
CA VAL A 937 10.25 -26.22 51.97
C VAL A 937 11.14 -25.69 53.11
N GLY A 938 11.24 -24.36 53.25
CA GLY A 938 11.99 -23.70 54.32
C GLY A 938 11.25 -23.59 55.67
N GLY A 939 9.91 -23.63 55.64
CA GLY A 939 9.05 -23.50 56.83
C GLY A 939 8.94 -24.74 57.71
N ASP A 940 9.29 -25.93 57.20
CA ASP A 940 9.26 -27.21 57.94
C ASP A 940 10.57 -27.51 58.72
N ARG A 941 11.40 -26.48 58.97
CA ARG A 941 12.68 -26.58 59.71
C ARG A 941 12.85 -25.58 60.86
N GLU A 942 11.76 -25.06 61.41
CA GLU A 942 11.71 -24.49 62.78
C GLU A 942 10.79 -25.34 63.67
#